data_AF-A0A815JAY8-F1
#
_entry.id   AF-A0A815JAY8-F1
#
_cell.length_a   1.000
_cell.length_b   1.000
_cell.length_c   1.000
_cell.angle_alpha   90.00
_cell.angle_beta   90.00
_cell.angle_gamma   90.00
#
_symmetry.space_group_name_H-M   'P 1'
#
loop_
_entity.id
_entity.type
_entity.pdbx_description
1 polymer ?
#
loop_
_entity_poly.entity_id
_entity_poly.type
_entity_poly.pdbx_seq_one_letter_code
_entity_poly.pdbx_strand_id
1 'polypeptide(L)'
;MALPVLNGICQFIHPFLPFLNSHNVDYLTDDHWNVYLPQYIRDSLLSSKTEQIYDLYDNHSNASESEMPFNKQITTLESLFDIIIYWKKQIKQLTLTSSTYKQDLDNIKHLQNDEQRKKPPANLSRFMNEKKEHEVDRLVELIAHLASVTQSDVIVDYGSGKGYLDGELIQQYNLKVLALESQNQTVNSAEKRLILMNKKQHQHFDANNYKHTTVYIDNKTNIEELCSEYFPTSTSIIVTGLHACGSLSSTMLWHYIRNEKIKVLCNVACCYHLLEEKFDVNPFTKEYSDNDERSFPLCQKLIDNQFKLGRNARMLASQSIERNRNNKIRMGAPQRDITIDYSTSINELLTEKHLSFLSGYGRSHHKYEYGITDYLRMSGIYWVTTCLDLLHGLDQLDTDDIINFIKSCQKPSGAFSPSTQHDEHLLYTLSAVQILVILDRLDIIDKEKLCSYIKHLQQEDGSFAGDDWGEIDTRFSFCAVACLSLINCLNSDVINIEKATSFVVSCMNFDGGFGCMPGAESHSGQIYCCVAYLSIVHKLELIDTNQLGWWLCERQLESGGLNGKLKTPVYNDISSTVYFVIGRPEKLPDVCYSWWVLASLKIIGHSKWINHHKLKQFILAAQDDETGGFADQPKNVPDPFHTLFAVTGLSLINAYSESIIKQVNPVYCMPQYVIDRIGIQIQLL
;
A
#
# COMPACT_ATOMS: atom_id res chain seq x y z
N MET A 1 23.82 -17.80 -28.24
CA MET A 1 24.10 -16.38 -27.93
C MET A 1 23.74 -16.01 -26.48
N ALA A 2 22.60 -16.44 -25.94
CA ALA A 2 22.17 -16.02 -24.59
C ALA A 2 22.98 -16.60 -23.41
N LEU A 3 23.38 -17.88 -23.47
CA LEU A 3 24.02 -18.56 -22.33
C LEU A 3 25.39 -17.95 -21.93
N PRO A 4 26.31 -17.59 -22.86
CA PRO A 4 27.54 -16.89 -22.50
C PRO A 4 27.30 -15.54 -21.82
N VAL A 5 26.32 -14.78 -22.29
CA VAL A 5 25.94 -13.48 -21.71
C VAL A 5 25.41 -13.66 -20.29
N LEU A 6 24.52 -14.65 -20.09
CA LEU A 6 23.99 -14.97 -18.77
C LEU A 6 25.11 -15.38 -17.79
N ASN A 7 26.01 -16.27 -18.21
CA ASN A 7 27.13 -16.71 -17.37
C ASN A 7 28.04 -15.53 -16.97
N GLY A 8 28.33 -14.64 -17.92
CA GLY A 8 29.17 -13.47 -17.63
C GLY A 8 28.52 -12.47 -16.67
N ILE A 9 27.22 -12.23 -16.81
CA ILE A 9 26.45 -11.40 -15.85
C ILE A 9 26.48 -12.05 -14.47
N CYS A 10 26.18 -13.36 -14.37
CA CYS A 10 26.22 -14.09 -13.11
C CYS A 10 27.60 -14.02 -12.45
N GLN A 11 28.68 -14.19 -13.22
CA GLN A 11 30.04 -14.09 -12.71
C GLN A 11 30.37 -12.67 -12.21
N PHE A 12 29.91 -11.63 -12.91
CA PHE A 12 30.11 -10.24 -12.50
C PHE A 12 29.38 -9.90 -11.19
N ILE A 13 28.11 -10.32 -11.04
CA ILE A 13 27.30 -9.96 -9.87
C ILE A 13 27.57 -10.86 -8.65
N HIS A 14 28.13 -12.06 -8.84
CA HIS A 14 28.32 -13.04 -7.76
C HIS A 14 29.03 -12.48 -6.51
N PRO A 15 30.15 -11.74 -6.62
CA PRO A 15 30.83 -11.16 -5.45
C PRO A 15 29.98 -10.11 -4.71
N PHE A 16 29.01 -9.51 -5.40
CA PHE A 16 28.13 -8.47 -4.87
C PHE A 16 26.77 -9.02 -4.43
N LEU A 17 26.48 -10.32 -4.58
CA LEU A 17 25.18 -10.87 -4.19
C LEU A 17 24.82 -10.65 -2.71
N PRO A 18 25.74 -10.78 -1.73
CA PRO A 18 25.42 -10.45 -0.34
C PRO A 18 24.98 -8.99 -0.18
N PHE A 19 25.67 -8.07 -0.85
CA PHE A 19 25.32 -6.65 -0.88
C PHE A 19 23.97 -6.39 -1.56
N LEU A 20 23.75 -6.95 -2.74
CA LEU A 20 22.52 -6.77 -3.53
C LEU A 20 21.29 -7.39 -2.85
N ASN A 21 21.46 -8.49 -2.14
CA ASN A 21 20.38 -9.17 -1.41
C ASN A 21 20.20 -8.66 0.03
N SER A 22 21.10 -7.79 0.50
CA SER A 22 21.04 -7.27 1.87
C SER A 22 19.72 -6.54 2.13
N HIS A 23 19.23 -6.64 3.36
CA HIS A 23 18.18 -5.74 3.82
C HIS A 23 18.77 -4.34 3.99
N ASN A 24 17.98 -3.29 3.78
CA ASN A 24 18.45 -1.90 3.97
C ASN A 24 18.97 -1.65 5.41
N VAL A 25 18.51 -2.46 6.36
CA VAL A 25 19.00 -2.43 7.75
C VAL A 25 20.41 -2.99 7.83
N ASP A 26 20.66 -4.17 7.25
CA ASP A 26 21.99 -4.79 7.16
C ASP A 26 23.00 -3.84 6.49
N TYR A 27 22.55 -3.07 5.50
CA TYR A 27 23.39 -2.06 4.87
C TYR A 27 24.01 -1.08 5.87
N LEU A 28 23.25 -0.68 6.89
CA LEU A 28 23.68 0.23 7.95
C LEU A 28 24.34 -0.50 9.12
N THR A 29 23.78 -1.63 9.57
CA THR A 29 24.27 -2.34 10.76
C THR A 29 25.58 -3.07 10.50
N ASP A 30 25.74 -3.62 9.29
CA ASP A 30 26.87 -4.45 8.91
C ASP A 30 27.88 -3.66 8.06
N ASP A 31 27.70 -2.34 8.00
CA ASP A 31 28.58 -1.38 7.35
C ASP A 31 28.91 -1.74 5.89
N HIS A 32 27.88 -2.18 5.16
CA HIS A 32 28.02 -2.69 3.79
C HIS A 32 28.65 -1.68 2.82
N TRP A 33 28.47 -0.37 3.08
CA TRP A 33 29.15 0.69 2.36
C TRP A 33 30.67 0.51 2.41
N ASN A 34 31.26 0.35 3.60
CA ASN A 34 32.70 0.16 3.74
C ASN A 34 33.17 -1.25 3.32
N VAL A 35 32.32 -2.27 3.51
CA VAL A 35 32.67 -3.68 3.27
C VAL A 35 32.70 -4.03 1.76
N TYR A 36 31.70 -3.63 0.99
CA TYR A 36 31.54 -4.08 -0.40
C TYR A 36 32.02 -3.07 -1.44
N LEU A 37 32.09 -1.78 -1.11
CA LEU A 37 32.54 -0.74 -2.05
C LEU A 37 34.01 -0.34 -1.78
N PRO A 38 34.89 -0.47 -2.78
CA PRO A 38 36.27 0.00 -2.66
C PRO A 38 36.35 1.50 -2.33
N GLN A 39 37.32 1.89 -1.51
CA GLN A 39 37.48 3.27 -1.02
C GLN A 39 37.49 4.31 -2.14
N TYR A 40 38.20 4.07 -3.24
CA TYR A 40 38.27 5.03 -4.36
C TYR A 40 36.93 5.22 -5.07
N ILE A 41 36.05 4.20 -5.12
CA ILE A 41 34.70 4.35 -5.66
C ILE A 41 33.87 5.20 -4.71
N ARG A 42 33.98 4.95 -3.40
CA ARG A 42 33.28 5.72 -2.38
C ARG A 42 33.70 7.19 -2.38
N ASP A 43 34.99 7.46 -2.46
CA ASP A 43 35.52 8.83 -2.53
C ASP A 43 35.03 9.55 -3.79
N SER A 44 35.01 8.86 -4.93
CA SER A 44 34.48 9.41 -6.19
C SER A 44 32.98 9.73 -6.09
N LEU A 45 32.18 8.83 -5.47
CA LEU A 45 30.75 9.05 -5.25
C LEU A 45 30.47 10.20 -4.26
N LEU A 46 31.25 10.31 -3.18
CA LEU A 46 31.09 11.35 -2.15
C LEU A 46 31.58 12.73 -2.60
N SER A 47 32.55 12.78 -3.51
CA SER A 47 33.11 14.03 -4.05
C SER A 47 32.33 14.58 -5.25
N SER A 48 31.43 13.79 -5.84
CA SER A 48 30.67 14.16 -7.03
C SER A 48 29.21 14.48 -6.69
N LYS A 49 28.63 15.47 -7.39
CA LYS A 49 27.17 15.66 -7.36
C LYS A 49 26.48 14.55 -8.15
N THR A 50 25.26 14.21 -7.77
CA THR A 50 24.45 13.20 -8.45
C THR A 50 24.31 13.48 -9.95
N GLU A 51 24.20 14.75 -10.37
CA GLU A 51 24.14 15.09 -11.79
C GLU A 51 25.41 14.71 -12.55
N GLN A 52 26.58 14.93 -11.94
CA GLN A 52 27.88 14.62 -12.54
C GLN A 52 28.05 13.11 -12.72
N ILE A 53 27.57 12.31 -11.77
CA ILE A 53 27.58 10.85 -11.86
C ILE A 53 26.71 10.37 -13.04
N TYR A 54 25.54 10.99 -13.22
CA TYR A 54 24.68 10.67 -14.36
C TYR A 54 25.31 11.08 -15.69
N ASP A 55 25.88 12.28 -15.78
CA ASP A 55 26.53 12.75 -17.00
C ASP A 55 27.74 11.88 -17.35
N LEU A 56 28.48 11.39 -16.35
CA LEU A 56 29.56 10.41 -16.51
C LEU A 56 29.04 9.10 -17.12
N TYR A 57 27.94 8.55 -16.58
CA TYR A 57 27.30 7.34 -17.11
C TYR A 57 26.86 7.50 -18.58
N ASP A 58 26.34 8.67 -18.96
CA ASP A 58 25.87 8.93 -20.32
C ASP A 58 27.02 9.06 -21.33
N ASN A 59 28.10 9.73 -20.94
CA ASN A 59 29.29 9.89 -21.77
C ASN A 59 29.88 8.53 -22.14
N HIS A 60 29.93 7.60 -21.18
CA HIS A 60 30.36 6.23 -21.43
C HIS A 60 29.34 5.40 -22.22
N SER A 61 28.03 5.66 -22.06
CA SER A 61 26.97 4.93 -22.78
C SER A 61 27.08 5.09 -24.31
N ASN A 62 27.65 6.21 -24.77
CA ASN A 62 27.88 6.53 -26.18
C ASN A 62 29.20 6.00 -26.73
N ALA A 63 30.10 5.47 -25.89
CA ALA A 63 31.40 4.95 -26.33
C ALA A 63 31.25 3.60 -27.06
N SER A 64 32.00 3.40 -28.14
CA SER A 64 31.96 2.20 -28.99
C SER A 64 32.96 1.13 -28.53
N GLU A 65 32.86 0.64 -27.30
CA GLU A 65 33.68 -0.54 -26.91
C GLU A 65 33.03 -1.83 -27.43
N SER A 66 33.79 -2.59 -28.22
CA SER A 66 33.40 -3.88 -28.84
C SER A 66 33.99 -5.11 -28.15
N GLU A 67 34.89 -4.95 -27.17
CA GLU A 67 35.58 -6.05 -26.49
C GLU A 67 35.13 -6.26 -25.04
N MET A 68 35.12 -7.52 -24.59
CA MET A 68 34.71 -7.94 -23.24
C MET A 68 35.72 -7.52 -22.15
N PRO A 69 35.31 -6.77 -21.11
CA PRO A 69 36.21 -6.32 -20.06
C PRO A 69 36.38 -7.36 -18.93
N PHE A 70 36.52 -8.66 -19.21
CA PHE A 70 36.72 -9.66 -18.13
C PHE A 70 37.99 -9.43 -17.28
N ASN A 71 38.97 -8.71 -17.85
CA ASN A 71 40.25 -8.42 -17.20
C ASN A 71 40.41 -6.95 -16.78
N LYS A 72 39.41 -6.07 -17.00
CA LYS A 72 39.47 -4.71 -16.44
C LYS A 72 39.16 -4.82 -14.95
N GLN A 73 40.18 -4.66 -14.10
CA GLN A 73 39.95 -4.44 -12.67
C GLN A 73 39.08 -3.18 -12.53
N ILE A 74 38.08 -3.23 -11.65
CA ILE A 74 37.24 -2.06 -11.35
C ILE A 74 38.11 -1.09 -10.56
N THR A 75 38.90 -0.22 -11.20
CA THR A 75 39.83 0.69 -10.51
C THR A 75 39.30 2.11 -10.39
N THR A 76 38.24 2.45 -11.11
CA THR A 76 37.56 3.75 -11.06
C THR A 76 36.05 3.62 -11.28
N LEU A 77 35.29 4.67 -11.01
CA LEU A 77 33.84 4.72 -11.26
C LEU A 77 33.52 4.57 -12.76
N GLU A 78 34.36 5.13 -13.64
CA GLU A 78 34.28 5.01 -15.10
C GLU A 78 34.42 3.56 -15.55
N SER A 79 35.42 2.84 -15.02
CA SER A 79 35.64 1.43 -15.35
C SER A 79 34.47 0.53 -14.94
N LEU A 80 33.75 0.90 -13.86
CA LEU A 80 32.53 0.22 -13.45
C LEU A 80 31.39 0.47 -14.46
N PHE A 81 31.24 1.72 -14.91
CA PHE A 81 30.24 2.07 -15.91
C PHE A 81 30.49 1.40 -17.26
N ASP A 82 31.73 1.29 -17.71
CA ASP A 82 32.08 0.54 -18.94
C ASP A 82 31.54 -0.90 -18.90
N ILE A 83 31.73 -1.60 -17.77
CA ILE A 83 31.27 -2.98 -17.59
C ILE A 83 29.74 -3.06 -17.61
N ILE A 84 29.06 -2.15 -16.91
CA ILE A 84 27.59 -2.09 -16.88
C ILE A 84 27.02 -1.85 -18.27
N ILE A 85 27.60 -0.89 -19.01
CA ILE A 85 27.16 -0.52 -20.37
C ILE A 85 27.42 -1.66 -21.35
N TYR A 86 28.55 -2.36 -21.22
CA TYR A 86 28.85 -3.55 -22.03
C TYR A 86 27.75 -4.61 -21.87
N TRP A 87 27.41 -5.00 -20.63
CA TRP A 87 26.37 -6.00 -20.39
C TRP A 87 25.00 -5.55 -20.89
N LYS A 88 24.65 -4.27 -20.69
CA LYS A 88 23.43 -3.68 -21.23
C LYS A 88 23.34 -3.82 -22.76
N LYS A 89 24.45 -3.58 -23.48
CA LYS A 89 24.51 -3.77 -24.94
C LYS A 89 24.34 -5.24 -25.34
N GLN A 90 24.98 -6.17 -24.63
CA GLN A 90 24.83 -7.60 -24.88
C GLN A 90 23.38 -8.07 -24.68
N ILE A 91 22.73 -7.65 -23.59
CA ILE A 91 21.32 -7.94 -23.32
C ILE A 91 20.45 -7.35 -24.44
N LYS A 92 20.71 -6.11 -24.88
CA LYS A 92 19.96 -5.45 -25.95
C LYS A 92 20.01 -6.23 -27.27
N GLN A 93 21.11 -6.92 -27.57
CA GLN A 93 21.23 -7.79 -28.75
C GLN A 93 20.40 -9.08 -28.65
N LEU A 94 20.06 -9.51 -27.43
CA LEU A 94 19.22 -10.67 -27.16
C LEU A 94 17.73 -10.33 -27.06
N THR A 95 17.40 -9.03 -26.97
CA THR A 95 16.03 -8.53 -26.92
C THR A 95 15.61 -7.96 -28.27
N LEU A 96 14.37 -8.21 -28.69
CA LEU A 96 13.78 -7.49 -29.81
C LEU A 96 13.65 -6.01 -29.45
N THR A 97 14.22 -5.13 -30.28
CA THR A 97 14.16 -3.69 -30.03
C THR A 97 12.79 -3.12 -30.43
N SER A 98 12.40 -1.99 -29.85
CA SER A 98 11.13 -1.33 -30.18
C SER A 98 10.99 -0.96 -31.67
N SER A 99 12.11 -0.76 -32.39
CA SER A 99 12.10 -0.49 -33.83
C SER A 99 11.80 -1.74 -34.65
N THR A 100 12.40 -2.88 -34.29
CA THR A 100 12.11 -4.17 -34.92
C THR A 100 10.68 -4.60 -34.60
N TYR A 101 10.23 -4.45 -33.35
CA TYR A 101 8.86 -4.70 -32.94
C TYR A 101 7.83 -3.87 -33.71
N LYS A 102 8.10 -2.57 -33.96
CA LYS A 102 7.23 -1.73 -34.79
C LYS A 102 7.16 -2.20 -36.23
N GLN A 103 8.31 -2.55 -36.84
CA GLN A 103 8.34 -3.09 -38.19
C GLN A 103 7.58 -4.41 -38.28
N ASP A 104 7.75 -5.31 -37.32
CA ASP A 104 7.02 -6.57 -37.25
C ASP A 104 5.51 -6.33 -37.07
N LEU A 105 5.11 -5.40 -36.19
CA LEU A 105 3.71 -4.98 -36.03
C LEU A 105 3.12 -4.37 -37.31
N ASP A 106 3.88 -3.55 -38.03
CA ASP A 106 3.42 -2.92 -39.27
C ASP A 106 3.32 -3.97 -40.39
N ASN A 107 4.28 -4.90 -40.48
CA ASN A 107 4.22 -6.07 -41.37
C ASN A 107 3.01 -6.96 -41.07
N ILE A 108 2.72 -7.18 -39.80
CA ILE A 108 1.53 -7.89 -39.28
C ILE A 108 0.27 -7.14 -39.71
N LYS A 109 0.18 -5.82 -39.51
CA LYS A 109 -0.98 -5.00 -39.93
C LYS A 109 -1.24 -5.02 -41.44
N HIS A 110 -0.21 -5.13 -42.27
CA HIS A 110 -0.35 -5.20 -43.73
C HIS A 110 -0.95 -6.53 -44.24
N LEU A 111 -1.10 -7.55 -43.38
CA LEU A 111 -1.72 -8.84 -43.74
C LEU A 111 -3.27 -8.83 -43.68
N GLN A 112 -3.91 -7.70 -43.37
CA GLN A 112 -5.36 -7.53 -43.40
C GLN A 112 -5.83 -6.58 -44.52
N ASN A 113 -6.98 -6.90 -45.13
CA ASN A 113 -7.77 -5.93 -45.88
C ASN A 113 -8.36 -4.88 -44.91
N ASP A 114 -8.15 -3.60 -45.18
CA ASP A 114 -8.58 -2.44 -44.36
C ASP A 114 -10.09 -2.39 -44.04
N GLU A 115 -10.93 -3.22 -44.65
CA GLU A 115 -12.40 -3.22 -44.51
C GLU A 115 -12.93 -3.76 -43.16
N GLN A 116 -12.14 -4.49 -42.37
CA GLN A 116 -12.59 -5.02 -41.05
C GLN A 116 -12.33 -4.08 -39.86
N ARG A 117 -11.74 -2.90 -40.10
CA ARG A 117 -11.31 -1.98 -39.04
C ARG A 117 -12.49 -1.17 -38.49
N LYS A 118 -13.26 -1.70 -37.54
CA LYS A 118 -14.30 -0.94 -36.83
C LYS A 118 -13.65 -0.05 -35.77
N LYS A 119 -13.63 1.27 -35.99
CA LYS A 119 -13.29 2.23 -34.93
C LYS A 119 -14.35 2.19 -33.83
N PRO A 120 -13.96 2.28 -32.54
CA PRO A 120 -14.91 2.42 -31.46
C PRO A 120 -15.76 3.70 -31.65
N PRO A 121 -17.06 3.68 -31.30
CA PRO A 121 -17.93 4.85 -31.46
C PRO A 121 -17.46 6.03 -30.60
N ALA A 122 -17.43 7.22 -31.21
CA ALA A 122 -16.78 8.45 -30.73
C ALA A 122 -17.36 9.10 -29.44
N ASN A 123 -18.39 8.53 -28.81
CA ASN A 123 -19.11 9.15 -27.68
C ASN A 123 -19.23 8.26 -26.42
N LEU A 124 -18.30 7.34 -26.19
CA LEU A 124 -18.28 6.58 -24.93
C LEU A 124 -17.46 7.31 -23.86
N SER A 125 -18.06 7.57 -22.70
CA SER A 125 -17.28 7.70 -21.47
C SER A 125 -16.64 6.35 -21.18
N ARG A 126 -15.44 6.14 -21.72
CA ARG A 126 -14.66 4.94 -21.47
C ARG A 126 -14.42 4.88 -19.96
N PHE A 127 -14.85 3.79 -19.31
CA PHE A 127 -14.75 3.59 -17.85
C PHE A 127 -13.29 3.32 -17.41
N MET A 128 -12.34 3.98 -18.05
CA MET A 128 -10.90 3.80 -17.99
C MET A 128 -10.22 5.16 -18.16
N ASN A 129 -9.00 5.27 -17.66
CA ASN A 129 -8.17 6.44 -17.93
C ASN A 129 -7.51 6.31 -19.33
N GLU A 130 -6.95 7.40 -19.83
CA GLU A 130 -6.38 7.48 -21.19
C GLU A 130 -5.27 6.44 -21.47
N LYS A 131 -4.41 6.11 -20.48
CA LYS A 131 -3.41 5.05 -20.70
C LYS A 131 -4.02 3.67 -20.73
N LYS A 132 -4.91 3.33 -19.80
CA LYS A 132 -5.49 1.98 -19.78
C LYS A 132 -6.29 1.75 -21.05
N GLU A 133 -6.98 2.77 -21.53
CA GLU A 133 -7.57 2.81 -22.85
C GLU A 133 -6.53 2.57 -23.96
N HIS A 134 -5.41 3.29 -23.97
CA HIS A 134 -4.33 3.07 -24.94
C HIS A 134 -3.77 1.64 -24.91
N GLU A 135 -3.43 1.12 -23.73
CA GLU A 135 -2.88 -0.24 -23.56
C GLU A 135 -3.88 -1.31 -24.03
N VAL A 136 -5.14 -1.19 -23.60
CA VAL A 136 -6.21 -2.10 -24.03
C VAL A 136 -6.40 -2.00 -25.54
N ASP A 137 -6.56 -0.80 -26.10
CA ASP A 137 -6.74 -0.63 -27.55
C ASP A 137 -5.58 -1.24 -28.35
N ARG A 138 -4.32 -1.05 -27.92
CA ARG A 138 -3.14 -1.63 -28.57
C ARG A 138 -3.11 -3.15 -28.46
N LEU A 139 -3.38 -3.69 -27.26
CA LEU A 139 -3.30 -5.12 -27.00
C LEU A 139 -4.46 -5.88 -27.65
N VAL A 140 -5.66 -5.32 -27.67
CA VAL A 140 -6.83 -5.86 -28.39
C VAL A 140 -6.52 -5.97 -29.89
N GLU A 141 -5.99 -4.90 -30.51
CA GLU A 141 -5.61 -4.90 -31.94
C GLU A 141 -4.60 -6.03 -32.24
N LEU A 142 -3.59 -6.19 -31.37
CA LEU A 142 -2.59 -7.23 -31.50
C LEU A 142 -3.18 -8.64 -31.33
N ILE A 143 -3.95 -8.89 -30.26
CA ILE A 143 -4.55 -10.20 -29.98
C ILE A 143 -5.51 -10.61 -31.09
N ALA A 144 -6.38 -9.70 -31.53
CA ALA A 144 -7.34 -9.99 -32.60
C ALA A 144 -6.63 -10.37 -33.90
N HIS A 145 -5.53 -9.68 -34.21
CA HIS A 145 -4.72 -10.03 -35.36
C HIS A 145 -4.06 -11.41 -35.20
N LEU A 146 -3.42 -11.67 -34.06
CA LEU A 146 -2.78 -12.96 -33.78
C LEU A 146 -3.78 -14.11 -33.79
N ALA A 147 -5.01 -13.89 -33.31
CA ALA A 147 -6.11 -14.84 -33.39
C ALA A 147 -6.45 -15.18 -34.84
N SER A 148 -6.53 -14.17 -35.71
CA SER A 148 -6.79 -14.36 -37.14
C SER A 148 -5.67 -15.15 -37.83
N VAL A 149 -4.40 -14.81 -37.58
CA VAL A 149 -3.25 -15.48 -38.21
C VAL A 149 -3.09 -16.93 -37.74
N THR A 150 -3.28 -17.17 -36.44
CA THR A 150 -3.10 -18.51 -35.86
C THR A 150 -4.36 -19.36 -35.92
N GLN A 151 -5.46 -18.83 -36.46
CA GLN A 151 -6.78 -19.47 -36.43
C GLN A 151 -7.16 -19.92 -35.02
N SER A 152 -6.80 -19.11 -34.02
CA SER A 152 -7.14 -19.38 -32.62
C SER A 152 -8.55 -18.92 -32.33
N ASP A 153 -9.36 -19.80 -31.75
CA ASP A 153 -10.79 -19.56 -31.57
C ASP A 153 -11.17 -19.17 -30.13
N VAL A 154 -10.25 -19.31 -29.17
CA VAL A 154 -10.42 -18.90 -27.76
C VAL A 154 -9.24 -18.08 -27.26
N ILE A 155 -9.55 -16.97 -26.60
CA ILE A 155 -8.62 -16.15 -25.84
C ILE A 155 -8.81 -16.43 -24.35
N VAL A 156 -7.73 -16.72 -23.63
CA VAL A 156 -7.75 -16.88 -22.18
C VAL A 156 -6.98 -15.73 -21.54
N ASP A 157 -7.69 -14.85 -20.83
CA ASP A 157 -7.10 -13.69 -20.15
C ASP A 157 -6.78 -14.05 -18.69
N TYR A 158 -5.51 -13.98 -18.34
CA TYR A 158 -4.98 -14.31 -17.02
C TYR A 158 -4.88 -13.05 -16.17
N GLY A 159 -5.52 -13.06 -15.00
CA GLY A 159 -5.60 -11.86 -14.18
C GLY A 159 -6.43 -10.78 -14.87
N SER A 160 -7.56 -11.17 -15.46
CA SER A 160 -8.47 -10.31 -16.23
C SER A 160 -8.95 -9.10 -15.42
N GLY A 161 -8.94 -9.19 -14.09
CA GLY A 161 -9.29 -8.14 -13.17
C GLY A 161 -10.66 -7.58 -13.49
N LYS A 162 -10.71 -6.28 -13.83
CA LYS A 162 -11.98 -5.59 -14.13
C LYS A 162 -12.57 -5.94 -15.51
N GLY A 163 -11.95 -6.83 -16.29
CA GLY A 163 -12.46 -7.35 -17.56
C GLY A 163 -12.55 -6.33 -18.70
N TYR A 164 -11.65 -5.34 -18.71
CA TYR A 164 -11.65 -4.30 -19.74
C TYR A 164 -11.11 -4.81 -21.08
N LEU A 165 -10.05 -5.62 -21.05
CA LEU A 165 -9.49 -6.25 -22.24
C LEU A 165 -10.51 -7.20 -22.87
N ASP A 166 -11.13 -8.05 -22.05
CA ASP A 166 -12.17 -8.99 -22.45
C ASP A 166 -13.33 -8.29 -23.18
N GLY A 167 -13.89 -7.25 -22.55
CA GLY A 167 -15.05 -6.55 -23.08
C GLY A 167 -14.80 -5.97 -24.48
N GLU A 168 -13.62 -5.40 -24.71
CA GLU A 168 -13.24 -4.84 -26.01
C GLU A 168 -12.96 -5.94 -27.06
N LEU A 169 -12.34 -7.06 -26.67
CA LEU A 169 -12.14 -8.22 -27.57
C LEU A 169 -13.48 -8.78 -28.08
N ILE A 170 -14.48 -8.86 -27.20
CA ILE A 170 -15.82 -9.36 -27.53
C ILE A 170 -16.60 -8.34 -28.35
N GLN A 171 -16.63 -7.08 -27.91
CA GLN A 171 -17.44 -6.04 -28.57
C GLN A 171 -16.92 -5.69 -29.97
N GLN A 172 -15.60 -5.58 -30.14
CA GLN A 172 -15.02 -5.15 -31.41
C GLN A 172 -14.82 -6.32 -32.39
N TYR A 173 -14.44 -7.49 -31.89
CA TYR A 173 -14.01 -8.62 -32.73
C TYR A 173 -14.84 -9.90 -32.56
N ASN A 174 -15.78 -9.95 -31.61
CA ASN A 174 -16.65 -11.10 -31.31
C ASN A 174 -15.87 -12.42 -31.10
N LEU A 175 -14.70 -12.32 -30.46
CA LEU A 175 -13.87 -13.48 -30.09
C LEU A 175 -14.42 -14.17 -28.85
N LYS A 176 -14.18 -15.49 -28.72
CA LYS A 176 -14.48 -16.22 -27.48
C LYS A 176 -13.42 -15.88 -26.43
N VAL A 177 -13.85 -15.44 -25.25
CA VAL A 177 -12.95 -15.04 -24.17
C VAL A 177 -13.29 -15.77 -22.88
N LEU A 178 -12.29 -16.47 -22.32
CA LEU A 178 -12.28 -17.02 -20.97
C LEU A 178 -11.43 -16.12 -20.07
N ALA A 179 -12.07 -15.34 -19.21
CA ALA A 179 -11.44 -14.43 -18.27
C ALA A 179 -11.26 -15.09 -16.90
N LEU A 180 -10.02 -15.21 -16.45
CA LEU A 180 -9.63 -15.87 -15.21
C LEU A 180 -9.15 -14.85 -14.18
N GLU A 181 -9.82 -14.78 -13.03
CA GLU A 181 -9.50 -13.86 -11.95
C GLU A 181 -9.56 -14.58 -10.60
N SER A 182 -8.61 -14.32 -9.71
CA SER A 182 -8.55 -14.93 -8.37
C SER A 182 -9.61 -14.42 -7.39
N GLN A 183 -10.11 -13.19 -7.59
CA GLN A 183 -11.03 -12.52 -6.66
C GLN A 183 -12.48 -12.48 -7.16
N ASN A 184 -13.37 -13.20 -6.47
CA ASN A 184 -14.80 -13.28 -6.81
C ASN A 184 -15.49 -11.89 -6.86
N GLN A 185 -15.15 -10.97 -5.95
CA GLN A 185 -15.71 -9.60 -5.95
C GLN A 185 -15.39 -8.85 -7.25
N THR A 186 -14.19 -9.07 -7.80
CA THR A 186 -13.71 -8.44 -9.02
C THR A 186 -14.42 -9.00 -10.25
N VAL A 187 -14.64 -10.32 -10.30
CA VAL A 187 -15.46 -11.01 -11.31
C VAL A 187 -16.88 -10.43 -11.35
N ASN A 188 -17.57 -10.41 -10.20
CA ASN A 188 -18.93 -9.88 -10.09
C ASN A 188 -19.05 -8.43 -10.57
N SER A 189 -18.03 -7.62 -10.29
CA SER A 189 -17.97 -6.23 -10.71
C SER A 189 -17.74 -6.07 -12.22
N ALA A 190 -16.99 -6.99 -12.84
CA ALA A 190 -16.75 -7.02 -14.27
C ALA A 190 -18.00 -7.45 -15.05
N GLU A 191 -18.72 -8.49 -14.58
CA GLU A 191 -19.96 -8.95 -15.21
C GLU A 191 -21.05 -7.86 -15.22
N LYS A 192 -21.25 -7.17 -14.08
CA LYS A 192 -22.17 -6.03 -13.98
C LYS A 192 -21.81 -4.92 -14.98
N ARG A 193 -20.51 -4.66 -15.17
CA ARG A 193 -20.02 -3.64 -16.11
C ARG A 193 -20.31 -4.03 -17.56
N LEU A 194 -20.09 -5.29 -17.92
CA LEU A 194 -20.38 -5.78 -19.27
C LEU A 194 -21.88 -5.68 -19.61
N ILE A 195 -22.75 -6.01 -18.65
CA ILE A 195 -24.21 -5.84 -18.78
C ILE A 195 -24.58 -4.36 -19.01
N LEU A 196 -23.96 -3.44 -18.27
CA LEU A 196 -24.19 -2.01 -18.42
C LEU A 196 -23.69 -1.47 -19.77
N MET A 197 -22.55 -1.98 -20.26
CA MET A 197 -22.01 -1.63 -21.58
C MET A 197 -22.94 -2.09 -22.71
N ASN A 198 -23.46 -3.32 -22.63
CA ASN A 198 -24.41 -3.87 -23.61
C ASN A 198 -25.70 -3.06 -23.72
N LYS A 199 -26.27 -2.66 -22.58
CA LYS A 199 -27.50 -1.86 -22.57
C LYS A 199 -27.33 -0.49 -23.22
N LYS A 200 -26.11 0.08 -23.20
CA LYS A 200 -25.83 1.41 -23.76
C LYS A 200 -25.42 1.40 -25.24
N GLN A 201 -24.86 0.30 -25.75
CA GLN A 201 -24.25 0.27 -27.09
C GLN A 201 -25.18 -0.24 -28.21
N HIS A 202 -26.35 -0.81 -27.91
CA HIS A 202 -27.24 -1.44 -28.91
C HIS A 202 -26.53 -2.43 -29.86
N GLN A 203 -25.38 -2.98 -29.44
CA GLN A 203 -24.65 -4.02 -30.16
C GLN A 203 -24.91 -5.36 -29.46
N HIS A 204 -25.28 -6.37 -30.26
CA HIS A 204 -25.45 -7.74 -29.80
C HIS A 204 -24.13 -8.48 -29.98
N PHE A 205 -23.45 -8.78 -28.88
CA PHE A 205 -22.46 -9.86 -28.86
C PHE A 205 -23.13 -11.16 -28.38
N ASP A 206 -22.59 -12.30 -28.79
CA ASP A 206 -23.09 -13.59 -28.32
C ASP A 206 -22.61 -13.82 -26.88
N ALA A 207 -23.53 -13.82 -25.91
CA ALA A 207 -23.22 -14.07 -24.50
C ALA A 207 -22.55 -15.43 -24.29
N ASN A 208 -22.73 -16.38 -25.22
CA ASN A 208 -22.06 -17.68 -25.18
C ASN A 208 -20.56 -17.59 -25.52
N ASN A 209 -20.06 -16.47 -26.03
CA ASN A 209 -18.64 -16.24 -26.33
C ASN A 209 -17.87 -15.64 -25.15
N TYR A 210 -18.48 -15.43 -23.98
CA TYR A 210 -17.78 -14.88 -22.83
C TYR A 210 -18.04 -15.65 -21.55
N LYS A 211 -16.96 -15.99 -20.85
CA LYS A 211 -17.01 -16.48 -19.48
C LYS A 211 -15.98 -15.76 -18.63
N HIS A 212 -16.42 -15.14 -17.54
CA HIS A 212 -15.56 -14.69 -16.46
C HIS A 212 -15.73 -15.65 -15.28
N THR A 213 -14.64 -16.17 -14.74
CA THR A 213 -14.70 -17.12 -13.63
C THR A 213 -13.63 -16.87 -12.59
N THR A 214 -13.91 -17.30 -11.36
CA THR A 214 -12.99 -17.17 -10.24
C THR A 214 -12.03 -18.35 -10.20
N VAL A 215 -10.76 -18.13 -10.55
CA VAL A 215 -9.71 -19.15 -10.59
C VAL A 215 -8.40 -18.53 -10.12
N TYR A 216 -7.73 -19.19 -9.16
CA TYR A 216 -6.34 -18.92 -8.84
C TYR A 216 -5.45 -19.73 -9.80
N ILE A 217 -4.55 -19.04 -10.51
CA ILE A 217 -3.73 -19.66 -11.56
C ILE A 217 -2.35 -19.98 -11.01
N ASP A 218 -1.99 -21.26 -11.05
CA ASP A 218 -0.68 -21.80 -10.69
C ASP A 218 -0.12 -22.69 -11.83
N ASN A 219 1.06 -23.28 -11.63
CA ASN A 219 1.71 -24.13 -12.63
C ASN A 219 1.00 -25.48 -12.89
N LYS A 220 0.01 -25.85 -12.09
CA LYS A 220 -0.77 -27.10 -12.20
C LYS A 220 -2.12 -26.88 -12.87
N THR A 221 -2.52 -25.63 -13.07
CA THR A 221 -3.82 -25.27 -13.59
C THR A 221 -3.99 -25.83 -15.01
N ASN A 222 -4.99 -26.70 -15.20
CA ASN A 222 -5.27 -27.32 -16.49
C ASN A 222 -6.12 -26.41 -17.38
N ILE A 223 -5.45 -25.61 -18.19
CA ILE A 223 -6.08 -24.62 -19.07
C ILE A 223 -6.93 -25.28 -20.15
N GLU A 224 -6.55 -26.46 -20.63
CA GLU A 224 -7.33 -27.16 -21.66
C GLU A 224 -8.67 -27.62 -21.12
N GLU A 225 -8.70 -28.12 -19.90
CA GLU A 225 -9.91 -28.57 -19.22
C GLU A 225 -10.83 -27.38 -18.93
N LEU A 226 -10.30 -26.28 -18.38
CA LEU A 226 -11.04 -25.04 -18.17
C LEU A 226 -11.59 -24.48 -19.49
N CYS A 227 -10.80 -24.46 -20.56
CA CYS A 227 -11.28 -24.06 -21.86
C CYS A 227 -12.36 -25.00 -22.39
N SER A 228 -12.20 -26.32 -22.23
CA SER A 228 -13.15 -27.31 -22.77
C SER A 228 -14.49 -27.30 -22.01
N GLU A 229 -14.49 -26.94 -20.72
CA GLU A 229 -15.70 -26.79 -19.90
C GLU A 229 -16.66 -25.74 -20.50
N TYR A 230 -16.11 -24.63 -20.99
CA TYR A 230 -16.89 -23.50 -21.50
C TYR A 230 -16.93 -23.42 -23.04
N PHE A 231 -15.88 -23.89 -23.71
CA PHE A 231 -15.65 -23.82 -25.14
C PHE A 231 -15.15 -25.19 -25.68
N PRO A 232 -16.00 -26.24 -25.69
CA PRO A 232 -15.59 -27.63 -25.93
C PRO A 232 -15.08 -27.94 -27.34
N THR A 233 -15.37 -27.08 -28.33
CA THR A 233 -14.97 -27.29 -29.73
C THR A 233 -13.62 -26.67 -30.08
N SER A 234 -12.94 -26.05 -29.11
CA SER A 234 -11.76 -25.24 -29.34
C SER A 234 -10.48 -26.07 -29.41
N THR A 235 -9.63 -25.76 -30.39
CA THR A 235 -8.43 -26.55 -30.70
C THR A 235 -7.14 -25.74 -30.63
N SER A 236 -7.24 -24.40 -30.57
CA SER A 236 -6.13 -23.45 -30.56
C SER A 236 -6.45 -22.28 -29.63
N ILE A 237 -5.53 -22.02 -28.69
CA ILE A 237 -5.71 -21.07 -27.59
C ILE A 237 -4.68 -19.93 -27.72
N ILE A 238 -5.13 -18.71 -27.46
CA ILE A 238 -4.23 -17.58 -27.12
C ILE A 238 -4.32 -17.35 -25.63
N VAL A 239 -3.18 -17.31 -24.96
CA VAL A 239 -3.09 -16.83 -23.57
C VAL A 239 -2.62 -15.38 -23.59
N THR A 240 -3.34 -14.53 -22.87
CA THR A 240 -2.99 -13.12 -22.68
C THR A 240 -3.01 -12.75 -21.21
N GLY A 241 -2.27 -11.71 -20.85
CA GLY A 241 -2.29 -11.12 -19.51
C GLY A 241 -1.76 -9.70 -19.57
N LEU A 242 -2.64 -8.73 -19.37
CA LEU A 242 -2.29 -7.32 -19.30
C LEU A 242 -1.97 -6.96 -17.85
N HIS A 243 -0.70 -6.67 -17.55
CA HIS A 243 -0.20 -6.55 -16.17
C HIS A 243 -0.26 -7.88 -15.41
N ALA A 244 0.26 -8.94 -16.03
CA ALA A 244 0.51 -10.19 -15.33
C ALA A 244 1.59 -9.95 -14.28
N CYS A 245 1.21 -9.83 -13.01
CA CYS A 245 2.11 -9.37 -11.95
C CYS A 245 2.79 -10.52 -11.20
N GLY A 246 4.06 -10.33 -10.86
CA GLY A 246 4.82 -11.30 -10.06
C GLY A 246 4.86 -12.69 -10.72
N SER A 247 4.59 -13.73 -9.93
CA SER A 247 4.64 -15.13 -10.36
C SER A 247 3.72 -15.47 -11.53
N LEU A 248 2.66 -14.69 -11.76
CA LEU A 248 1.73 -14.94 -12.87
C LEU A 248 2.42 -14.87 -14.24
N SER A 249 3.38 -13.94 -14.43
CA SER A 249 4.10 -13.83 -15.71
C SER A 249 4.88 -15.09 -16.05
N SER A 250 5.53 -15.69 -15.05
CA SER A 250 6.27 -16.95 -15.19
C SER A 250 5.35 -18.14 -15.38
N THR A 251 4.22 -18.19 -14.67
CA THR A 251 3.22 -19.26 -14.82
C THR A 251 2.67 -19.28 -16.25
N MET A 252 2.39 -18.12 -16.84
CA MET A 252 1.96 -18.02 -18.24
C MET A 252 3.00 -18.57 -19.22
N LEU A 253 4.30 -18.29 -18.97
CA LEU A 253 5.39 -18.87 -19.77
C LEU A 253 5.45 -20.38 -19.64
N TRP A 254 5.29 -20.91 -18.42
CA TRP A 254 5.25 -22.35 -18.17
C TRP A 254 4.10 -23.03 -18.88
N HIS A 255 2.90 -22.46 -18.82
CA HIS A 255 1.74 -22.98 -19.54
C HIS A 255 1.98 -22.97 -21.04
N TYR A 256 2.48 -21.88 -21.61
CA TYR A 256 2.79 -21.79 -23.04
C TYR A 256 3.77 -22.87 -23.51
N ILE A 257 4.85 -23.11 -22.75
CA ILE A 257 5.88 -24.09 -23.13
C ILE A 257 5.37 -25.54 -22.99
N ARG A 258 4.48 -25.81 -22.02
CA ARG A 258 4.01 -27.17 -21.69
C ARG A 258 2.74 -27.58 -22.44
N ASN A 259 2.03 -26.62 -23.05
CA ASN A 259 0.74 -26.86 -23.67
C ASN A 259 0.79 -26.50 -25.16
N GLU A 260 0.82 -27.52 -26.02
CA GLU A 260 0.88 -27.36 -27.46
C GLU A 260 -0.37 -26.71 -28.08
N LYS A 261 -1.51 -26.68 -27.38
CA LYS A 261 -2.72 -25.98 -27.84
C LYS A 261 -2.60 -24.46 -27.70
N ILE A 262 -1.74 -23.96 -26.80
CA ILE A 262 -1.49 -22.52 -26.68
C ILE A 262 -0.56 -22.10 -27.83
N LYS A 263 -1.14 -21.49 -28.87
CA LYS A 263 -0.39 -21.07 -30.07
C LYS A 263 0.29 -19.73 -29.89
N VAL A 264 -0.26 -18.87 -29.04
CA VAL A 264 0.21 -17.51 -28.83
C VAL A 264 0.21 -17.18 -27.34
N LEU A 265 1.28 -16.53 -26.89
CA LEU A 265 1.39 -15.94 -25.57
C LEU A 265 1.59 -14.43 -25.69
N CYS A 266 0.64 -13.66 -25.18
CA CYS A 266 0.71 -12.20 -25.02
C CYS A 266 0.93 -11.85 -23.54
N ASN A 267 2.18 -11.83 -23.08
CA ASN A 267 2.52 -11.61 -21.68
C ASN A 267 3.04 -10.19 -21.44
N VAL A 268 2.20 -9.31 -20.88
CA VAL A 268 2.61 -7.98 -20.44
C VAL A 268 2.92 -8.03 -18.94
N ALA A 269 4.15 -8.45 -18.62
CA ALA A 269 4.58 -8.66 -17.25
C ALA A 269 4.73 -7.34 -16.45
N CYS A 270 4.34 -7.36 -15.18
CA CYS A 270 4.58 -6.28 -14.21
C CYS A 270 5.15 -6.84 -12.90
N CYS A 271 5.70 -5.96 -12.06
CA CYS A 271 6.11 -6.31 -10.71
C CYS A 271 7.04 -7.52 -10.59
N TYR A 272 8.05 -7.66 -11.46
CA TYR A 272 9.02 -8.76 -11.41
C TYR A 272 9.77 -8.87 -10.06
N HIS A 273 9.80 -7.80 -9.26
CA HIS A 273 10.33 -7.84 -7.90
C HIS A 273 9.50 -8.72 -6.96
N LEU A 274 8.22 -8.92 -7.24
CA LEU A 274 7.30 -9.81 -6.50
C LEU A 274 7.34 -11.26 -6.98
N LEU A 275 8.23 -11.63 -7.92
CA LEU A 275 8.45 -13.03 -8.26
C LEU A 275 8.86 -13.81 -7.00
N GLU A 276 8.20 -14.94 -6.75
CA GLU A 276 8.66 -15.89 -5.74
C GLU A 276 9.99 -16.51 -6.19
N GLU A 277 10.99 -16.45 -5.31
CA GLU A 277 12.38 -16.80 -5.58
C GLU A 277 12.69 -18.16 -4.95
N LYS A 278 13.21 -19.13 -5.71
CA LYS A 278 13.35 -20.55 -5.35
C LYS A 278 14.31 -20.84 -4.18
N PHE A 279 15.41 -20.13 -4.12
CA PHE A 279 16.53 -20.37 -3.21
C PHE A 279 16.61 -19.32 -2.09
N ASP A 280 15.68 -18.37 -2.06
CA ASP A 280 15.60 -17.34 -1.04
C ASP A 280 14.93 -17.91 0.20
N VAL A 281 15.51 -17.57 1.34
CA VAL A 281 14.97 -17.93 2.64
C VAL A 281 14.05 -16.79 3.01
N ASN A 282 12.82 -17.11 3.43
CA ASN A 282 11.95 -16.07 3.96
C ASN A 282 12.69 -15.42 5.15
N PRO A 283 13.03 -14.12 5.09
CA PRO A 283 13.88 -13.49 6.10
C PRO A 283 13.22 -13.48 7.49
N PHE A 284 11.91 -13.69 7.57
CA PHE A 284 11.11 -13.66 8.80
C PHE A 284 10.93 -15.03 9.43
N THR A 285 10.66 -16.07 8.64
CA THR A 285 10.46 -17.42 9.19
C THR A 285 11.76 -18.20 9.30
N LYS A 286 12.81 -17.80 8.57
CA LYS A 286 14.05 -18.58 8.35
C LYS A 286 13.79 -20.00 7.82
N GLU A 287 12.56 -20.27 7.39
CA GLU A 287 12.16 -21.55 6.83
C GLU A 287 12.44 -21.57 5.33
N TYR A 288 13.05 -22.65 4.89
CA TYR A 288 12.99 -23.04 3.49
C TYR A 288 11.57 -23.55 3.23
N SER A 289 10.84 -22.90 2.33
CA SER A 289 9.68 -23.60 1.76
C SER A 289 10.21 -24.51 0.67
N ASP A 290 10.07 -25.82 0.86
CA ASP A 290 10.37 -26.87 -0.13
C ASP A 290 9.40 -26.84 -1.34
N ASN A 291 8.71 -25.72 -1.57
CA ASN A 291 7.82 -25.57 -2.70
C ASN A 291 8.64 -25.45 -3.98
N ASP A 292 8.69 -26.55 -4.72
CA ASP A 292 9.36 -26.71 -6.01
C ASP A 292 8.78 -25.82 -7.13
N GLU A 293 7.69 -25.10 -6.81
CA GLU A 293 6.81 -24.35 -7.72
C GLU A 293 7.14 -22.85 -7.87
N ARG A 294 8.18 -22.37 -7.20
CA ARG A 294 8.57 -20.95 -7.22
C ARG A 294 8.97 -20.46 -8.62
N SER A 295 8.64 -19.21 -8.91
CA SER A 295 8.66 -18.57 -10.25
C SER A 295 10.01 -18.09 -10.79
N PHE A 296 11.03 -18.00 -9.95
CA PHE A 296 12.37 -17.53 -10.33
C PHE A 296 13.46 -18.33 -9.58
N PRO A 297 14.60 -18.64 -10.21
CA PRO A 297 14.91 -18.45 -11.63
C PRO A 297 14.20 -19.47 -12.53
N LEU A 298 13.85 -19.07 -13.76
CA LEU A 298 13.24 -19.97 -14.76
C LEU A 298 14.27 -20.83 -15.51
N CYS A 299 15.51 -20.36 -15.62
CA CYS A 299 16.53 -21.03 -16.39
C CYS A 299 17.09 -22.23 -15.62
N GLN A 300 17.06 -23.43 -16.22
CA GLN A 300 17.60 -24.65 -15.62
C GLN A 300 19.03 -24.47 -15.12
N LYS A 301 19.89 -23.75 -15.88
CA LYS A 301 21.28 -23.51 -15.47
C LYS A 301 21.39 -22.71 -14.17
N LEU A 302 20.50 -21.73 -13.96
CA LEU A 302 20.45 -20.95 -12.73
C LEU A 302 19.88 -21.77 -11.57
N ILE A 303 18.92 -22.65 -11.86
CA ILE A 303 18.36 -23.62 -10.91
C ILE A 303 19.45 -24.58 -10.44
N ASP A 304 20.19 -25.19 -11.36
CA ASP A 304 21.28 -26.15 -11.06
C ASP A 304 22.38 -25.50 -10.22
N ASN A 305 22.64 -24.21 -10.43
CA ASN A 305 23.62 -23.43 -9.69
C ASN A 305 23.07 -22.83 -8.38
N GLN A 306 21.81 -23.09 -8.03
CA GLN A 306 21.10 -22.46 -6.90
C GLN A 306 21.26 -20.93 -6.87
N PHE A 307 21.22 -20.31 -8.05
CA PHE A 307 21.45 -18.88 -8.18
C PHE A 307 20.30 -18.10 -7.56
N LYS A 308 20.64 -17.23 -6.61
CA LYS A 308 19.70 -16.44 -5.82
C LYS A 308 19.81 -14.95 -6.14
N LEU A 309 18.69 -14.36 -6.54
CA LEU A 309 18.54 -12.90 -6.65
C LEU A 309 17.27 -12.49 -5.92
N GLY A 310 17.39 -12.20 -4.63
CA GLY A 310 16.30 -11.94 -3.71
C GLY A 310 15.50 -10.67 -4.03
N ARG A 311 14.43 -10.47 -3.26
CA ARG A 311 13.46 -9.38 -3.51
C ARG A 311 14.10 -8.00 -3.54
N ASN A 312 15.01 -7.70 -2.63
CA ASN A 312 15.68 -6.39 -2.54
C ASN A 312 16.54 -6.11 -3.77
N ALA A 313 17.29 -7.11 -4.26
CA ALA A 313 18.08 -6.98 -5.47
C ALA A 313 17.20 -6.67 -6.70
N ARG A 314 16.05 -7.35 -6.82
CA ARG A 314 15.08 -7.10 -7.90
C ARG A 314 14.37 -5.76 -7.74
N MET A 315 14.09 -5.32 -6.51
CA MET A 315 13.57 -3.99 -6.22
C MET A 315 14.57 -2.91 -6.65
N LEU A 316 15.85 -3.07 -6.31
CA LEU A 316 16.91 -2.14 -6.72
C LEU A 316 17.07 -2.10 -8.23
N ALA A 317 16.99 -3.24 -8.91
CA ALA A 317 17.04 -3.31 -10.38
C ALA A 317 15.93 -2.49 -11.07
N SER A 318 14.83 -2.19 -10.36
CA SER A 318 13.78 -1.32 -10.89
C SER A 318 14.18 0.16 -10.95
N GLN A 319 15.19 0.56 -10.18
CA GLN A 319 15.72 1.91 -10.02
C GLN A 319 16.93 2.16 -10.95
N SER A 320 16.81 1.82 -12.24
CA SER A 320 17.93 1.96 -13.19
C SER A 320 18.38 3.42 -13.31
N ILE A 321 19.66 3.64 -13.62
CA ILE A 321 20.24 4.99 -13.76
C ILE A 321 19.49 5.82 -14.80
N GLU A 322 19.07 5.24 -15.91
CA GLU A 322 18.32 5.92 -16.98
C GLU A 322 16.93 6.31 -16.50
N ARG A 323 16.30 5.43 -15.72
CA ARG A 323 15.01 5.72 -15.11
C ARG A 323 15.16 6.89 -14.14
N ASN A 324 16.19 6.85 -13.30
CA ASN A 324 16.52 7.91 -12.35
C ASN A 324 16.90 9.24 -13.04
N ARG A 325 17.56 9.18 -14.19
CA ARG A 325 17.96 10.33 -15.01
C ARG A 325 16.81 10.94 -15.82
N ASN A 326 15.97 10.13 -16.47
CA ASN A 326 14.76 10.62 -17.16
C ASN A 326 13.76 11.16 -16.14
N ASN A 327 13.78 10.55 -14.96
CA ASN A 327 13.25 11.13 -13.75
C ASN A 327 14.08 12.35 -13.26
N LYS A 328 14.97 13.04 -13.98
CA LYS A 328 15.38 14.40 -13.54
C LYS A 328 14.21 15.40 -13.60
N ILE A 329 13.07 15.01 -14.20
CA ILE A 329 11.75 15.65 -13.97
C ILE A 329 10.99 15.01 -12.78
N ARG A 330 11.37 13.79 -12.31
CA ARG A 330 10.55 12.93 -11.40
C ARG A 330 11.24 12.12 -10.27
N MET A 331 12.53 12.33 -10.08
CA MET A 331 13.46 11.99 -8.99
C MET A 331 14.09 13.29 -8.46
N GLY A 332 13.70 14.42 -9.06
CA GLY A 332 13.16 15.59 -8.38
C GLY A 332 11.74 15.88 -8.88
N ALA A 333 10.84 14.88 -8.94
CA ALA A 333 9.45 15.22 -8.69
C ALA A 333 9.52 15.80 -7.28
N PRO A 334 8.99 17.01 -7.01
CA PRO A 334 8.99 17.50 -5.65
C PRO A 334 8.50 16.32 -4.80
N GLN A 335 9.31 15.91 -3.82
CA GLN A 335 8.78 15.21 -2.67
C GLN A 335 7.45 15.91 -2.41
N ARG A 336 6.32 15.19 -2.44
CA ARG A 336 5.06 15.80 -2.03
C ARG A 336 5.22 16.04 -0.54
N ASP A 337 5.84 17.15 -0.29
CA ASP A 337 6.19 17.75 0.96
C ASP A 337 5.76 19.20 0.82
N ILE A 338 5.49 19.79 1.96
CA ILE A 338 5.12 21.18 2.01
C ILE A 338 6.38 22.00 2.30
N THR A 339 6.48 23.16 1.66
CA THR A 339 7.49 24.15 2.04
C THR A 339 6.92 24.98 3.18
N ILE A 340 7.55 24.88 4.36
CA ILE A 340 7.21 25.71 5.51
C ILE A 340 8.24 26.84 5.59
N ASP A 341 7.76 28.08 5.60
CA ASP A 341 8.60 29.23 5.93
C ASP A 341 8.69 29.38 7.45
N TYR A 342 9.72 28.77 8.04
CA TYR A 342 9.93 28.84 9.49
C TYR A 342 10.28 30.23 10.02
N SER A 343 10.59 31.20 9.14
CA SER A 343 10.85 32.58 9.55
C SER A 343 9.57 33.34 9.92
N THR A 344 8.43 32.90 9.38
CA THR A 344 7.11 33.50 9.61
C THR A 344 6.18 32.62 10.44
N SER A 345 6.51 31.34 10.65
CA SER A 345 5.71 30.42 11.46
C SER A 345 5.79 30.71 12.96
N ILE A 346 4.66 30.66 13.64
CA ILE A 346 4.59 30.78 15.11
C ILE A 346 5.20 29.52 15.75
N ASN A 347 6.24 29.72 16.56
CA ASN A 347 6.97 28.64 17.24
C ASN A 347 6.49 28.38 18.68
N GLU A 348 5.46 29.09 19.12
CA GLU A 348 4.82 28.91 20.43
C GLU A 348 3.44 28.25 20.25
N LEU A 349 2.99 27.51 21.27
CA LEU A 349 1.65 26.91 21.27
C LEU A 349 0.61 27.95 21.70
N LEU A 350 -0.42 28.15 20.89
CA LEU A 350 -1.49 29.13 21.16
C LEU A 350 -2.62 28.54 22.01
N THR A 351 -2.29 28.03 23.21
CA THR A 351 -3.20 27.27 24.09
C THR A 351 -4.58 27.90 24.25
N GLU A 352 -4.66 29.19 24.62
CA GLU A 352 -5.94 29.90 24.83
C GLU A 352 -6.81 29.95 23.57
N LYS A 353 -6.20 30.08 22.38
CA LYS A 353 -6.93 30.04 21.10
C LYS A 353 -7.45 28.63 20.82
N HIS A 354 -6.66 27.59 21.08
CA HIS A 354 -7.12 26.21 20.92
C HIS A 354 -8.26 25.87 21.88
N LEU A 355 -8.20 26.32 23.13
CA LEU A 355 -9.30 26.17 24.10
C LEU A 355 -10.58 26.86 23.62
N SER A 356 -10.47 28.12 23.17
CA SER A 356 -11.60 28.87 22.61
C SER A 356 -12.21 28.18 21.37
N PHE A 357 -11.36 27.70 20.45
CA PHE A 357 -11.76 26.96 19.26
C PHE A 357 -12.57 25.70 19.60
N LEU A 358 -12.04 24.88 20.52
CA LEU A 358 -12.65 23.63 20.96
C LEU A 358 -13.99 23.86 21.69
N SER A 359 -14.04 24.86 22.58
CA SER A 359 -15.26 25.24 23.29
C SER A 359 -16.35 25.81 22.37
N GLY A 360 -15.98 26.34 21.21
CA GLY A 360 -16.93 26.80 20.20
C GLY A 360 -17.54 25.67 19.35
N TYR A 361 -16.90 24.50 19.31
CA TYR A 361 -17.32 23.37 18.49
C TYR A 361 -18.63 22.75 18.99
N GLY A 362 -19.56 22.43 18.09
CA GLY A 362 -20.82 21.75 18.42
C GLY A 362 -21.92 22.60 19.08
N ARG A 363 -21.66 23.82 19.55
CA ARG A 363 -22.67 24.67 20.24
C ARG A 363 -23.73 25.28 19.31
N SER A 364 -23.45 25.36 18.00
CA SER A 364 -24.33 25.99 17.02
C SER A 364 -25.20 24.97 16.27
N HIS A 365 -26.27 24.49 16.93
CA HIS A 365 -27.23 23.49 16.42
C HIS A 365 -27.90 23.89 15.08
N HIS A 366 -27.85 25.16 14.70
CA HIS A 366 -28.46 25.69 13.48
C HIS A 366 -27.50 25.84 12.29
N LYS A 367 -26.22 25.47 12.44
CA LYS A 367 -25.23 25.55 11.34
C LYS A 367 -25.28 24.30 10.45
N TYR A 368 -25.09 24.50 9.16
CA TYR A 368 -24.99 23.42 8.16
C TYR A 368 -23.93 22.38 8.53
N GLU A 369 -22.79 22.83 9.07
CA GLU A 369 -21.66 22.01 9.56
C GLU A 369 -22.09 20.98 10.63
N TYR A 370 -23.03 21.36 11.51
CA TYR A 370 -23.56 20.48 12.55
C TYR A 370 -24.34 19.31 11.90
N GLY A 371 -25.11 19.58 10.85
CA GLY A 371 -25.86 18.55 10.11
C GLY A 371 -24.97 17.61 9.29
N ILE A 372 -23.96 18.14 8.59
CA ILE A 372 -23.08 17.30 7.76
C ILE A 372 -22.11 16.42 8.56
N THR A 373 -21.86 16.73 9.84
CA THR A 373 -20.99 15.94 10.73
C THR A 373 -21.76 14.95 11.61
N ASP A 374 -23.08 14.82 11.42
CA ASP A 374 -23.95 13.98 12.25
C ASP A 374 -23.50 12.50 12.26
N TYR A 375 -22.98 12.01 11.13
CA TYR A 375 -22.48 10.64 10.99
C TYR A 375 -21.19 10.34 11.78
N LEU A 376 -20.51 11.34 12.34
CA LEU A 376 -19.28 11.18 13.12
C LEU A 376 -19.29 11.94 14.46
N ARG A 377 -20.46 12.45 14.88
CA ARG A 377 -20.56 13.40 16.00
C ARG A 377 -20.01 12.86 17.31
N MET A 378 -20.28 11.58 17.64
CA MET A 378 -19.72 10.93 18.82
C MET A 378 -18.18 11.00 18.86
N SER A 379 -17.51 10.72 17.72
CA SER A 379 -16.06 10.83 17.62
C SER A 379 -15.59 12.28 17.70
N GLY A 380 -16.35 13.22 17.13
CA GLY A 380 -16.15 14.66 17.30
C GLY A 380 -16.10 15.09 18.77
N ILE A 381 -17.07 14.63 19.57
CA ILE A 381 -17.13 14.91 21.01
C ILE A 381 -15.93 14.28 21.73
N TYR A 382 -15.53 13.07 21.34
CA TYR A 382 -14.32 12.43 21.88
C TYR A 382 -13.06 13.27 21.62
N TRP A 383 -12.89 13.78 20.39
CA TRP A 383 -11.73 14.61 20.06
C TRP A 383 -11.68 15.88 20.89
N VAL A 384 -12.80 16.59 21.00
CA VAL A 384 -12.92 17.81 21.81
C VAL A 384 -12.67 17.51 23.29
N THR A 385 -13.32 16.49 23.84
CA THR A 385 -13.22 16.14 25.27
C THR A 385 -11.80 15.80 25.66
N THR A 386 -11.15 14.95 24.86
CA THR A 386 -9.77 14.52 25.11
C THR A 386 -8.80 15.69 24.98
N CYS A 387 -8.96 16.52 23.94
CA CYS A 387 -8.05 17.64 23.71
C CYS A 387 -8.18 18.72 24.79
N LEU A 388 -9.40 19.04 25.23
CA LEU A 388 -9.63 19.95 26.35
C LEU A 388 -8.99 19.41 27.64
N ASP A 389 -9.13 18.12 27.93
CA ASP A 389 -8.49 17.54 29.12
C ASP A 389 -6.97 17.64 29.08
N LEU A 390 -6.36 17.32 27.93
CA LEU A 390 -4.90 17.43 27.73
C LEU A 390 -4.40 18.86 27.93
N LEU A 391 -5.20 19.87 27.59
CA LEU A 391 -4.89 21.30 27.73
C LEU A 391 -5.42 21.93 29.03
N HIS A 392 -5.82 21.12 30.01
CA HIS A 392 -6.37 21.59 31.31
C HIS A 392 -7.67 22.41 31.22
N GLY A 393 -8.45 22.27 30.16
CA GLY A 393 -9.72 22.97 29.92
C GLY A 393 -10.97 22.08 29.95
N LEU A 394 -10.92 20.92 30.62
CA LEU A 394 -12.04 19.98 30.69
C LEU A 394 -13.30 20.59 31.33
N ASP A 395 -13.12 21.56 32.22
CA ASP A 395 -14.18 22.32 32.90
C ASP A 395 -15.02 23.19 31.95
N GLN A 396 -14.55 23.44 30.72
CA GLN A 396 -15.31 24.18 29.72
C GLN A 396 -16.41 23.35 29.03
N LEU A 397 -16.45 22.04 29.28
CA LEU A 397 -17.48 21.15 28.76
C LEU A 397 -18.76 21.19 29.59
N ASP A 398 -19.90 21.24 28.89
CA ASP A 398 -21.19 20.89 29.50
C ASP A 398 -21.28 19.36 29.63
N THR A 399 -20.80 18.85 30.75
CA THR A 399 -20.74 17.42 31.02
C THR A 399 -22.14 16.80 31.01
N ASP A 400 -23.15 17.50 31.54
CA ASP A 400 -24.52 16.96 31.59
C ASP A 400 -25.13 16.85 30.18
N ASP A 401 -24.93 17.85 29.33
CA ASP A 401 -25.39 17.80 27.93
C ASP A 401 -24.72 16.66 27.15
N ILE A 402 -23.40 16.52 27.25
CA ILE A 402 -22.64 15.42 26.62
C ILE A 402 -23.14 14.06 27.10
N ILE A 403 -23.35 13.91 28.41
CA ILE A 403 -23.84 12.66 29.01
C ILE A 403 -25.26 12.33 28.53
N ASN A 404 -26.14 13.33 28.43
CA ASN A 404 -27.49 13.15 27.89
C ASN A 404 -27.45 12.76 26.40
N PHE A 405 -26.57 13.38 25.61
CA PHE A 405 -26.36 13.02 24.21
C PHE A 405 -25.87 11.57 24.07
N ILE A 406 -24.86 11.15 24.85
CA ILE A 406 -24.33 9.78 24.81
C ILE A 406 -25.41 8.76 25.16
N LYS A 407 -26.21 9.01 26.20
CA LYS A 407 -27.35 8.16 26.57
C LYS A 407 -28.35 8.04 25.42
N SER A 408 -28.63 9.13 24.71
CA SER A 408 -29.57 9.14 23.58
C SER A 408 -29.05 8.38 22.36
N CYS A 409 -27.74 8.12 22.27
CA CYS A 409 -27.11 7.35 21.20
C CYS A 409 -26.91 5.87 21.56
N GLN A 410 -27.18 5.46 22.80
CA GLN A 410 -27.07 4.06 23.22
C GLN A 410 -28.24 3.24 22.67
N LYS A 411 -27.93 2.10 22.05
CA LYS A 411 -28.89 1.25 21.35
C LYS A 411 -29.29 0.05 22.20
N PRO A 412 -30.37 -0.68 21.85
CA PRO A 412 -30.80 -1.86 22.61
C PRO A 412 -29.71 -2.93 22.78
N SER A 413 -28.76 -3.01 21.85
CA SER A 413 -27.57 -3.86 21.91
C SER A 413 -26.53 -3.44 22.97
N GLY A 414 -26.69 -2.28 23.61
CA GLY A 414 -25.71 -1.68 24.52
C GLY A 414 -24.59 -0.90 23.82
N ALA A 415 -24.46 -1.03 22.50
CA ALA A 415 -23.54 -0.27 21.66
C ALA A 415 -24.02 1.17 21.41
N PHE A 416 -23.18 1.99 20.79
CA PHE A 416 -23.47 3.40 20.54
C PHE A 416 -23.41 3.74 19.05
N SER A 417 -24.33 4.61 18.62
CA SER A 417 -24.36 5.24 17.30
C SER A 417 -23.61 6.58 17.30
N PRO A 418 -23.26 7.14 16.12
CA PRO A 418 -22.59 8.45 16.06
C PRO A 418 -23.50 9.61 16.47
N SER A 419 -24.82 9.45 16.27
CA SER A 419 -25.89 10.38 16.61
C SER A 419 -27.21 9.61 16.77
N THR A 420 -28.27 10.25 17.26
CA THR A 420 -29.51 9.61 17.74
C THR A 420 -30.23 8.74 16.70
N GLN A 421 -30.27 9.18 15.45
CA GLN A 421 -31.00 8.52 14.36
C GLN A 421 -30.15 7.53 13.53
N HIS A 422 -28.89 7.33 13.90
CA HIS A 422 -27.96 6.46 13.17
C HIS A 422 -27.87 5.09 13.83
N ASP A 423 -27.27 4.13 13.11
CA ASP A 423 -27.05 2.77 13.59
C ASP A 423 -25.83 2.71 14.54
N GLU A 424 -25.80 1.70 15.42
CA GLU A 424 -24.63 1.40 16.24
C GLU A 424 -23.42 0.96 15.39
N HIS A 425 -22.21 1.28 15.85
CA HIS A 425 -20.97 0.84 15.19
C HIS A 425 -19.81 0.83 16.20
N LEU A 426 -18.81 -0.05 16.01
CA LEU A 426 -17.66 -0.17 16.91
C LEU A 426 -16.85 1.13 17.07
N LEU A 427 -16.68 1.89 15.99
CA LEU A 427 -15.97 3.19 16.01
C LEU A 427 -16.58 4.18 17.02
N TYR A 428 -17.90 4.34 16.98
CA TYR A 428 -18.60 5.30 17.83
C TYR A 428 -18.83 4.74 19.23
N THR A 429 -18.96 3.42 19.35
CA THR A 429 -18.94 2.70 20.62
C THR A 429 -17.63 2.95 21.37
N LEU A 430 -16.47 2.83 20.71
CA LEU A 430 -15.19 3.18 21.33
C LEU A 430 -15.13 4.65 21.73
N SER A 431 -15.55 5.55 20.85
CA SER A 431 -15.56 6.99 21.13
C SER A 431 -16.41 7.32 22.37
N ALA A 432 -17.61 6.74 22.48
CA ALA A 432 -18.50 6.90 23.63
C ALA A 432 -17.87 6.34 24.92
N VAL A 433 -17.30 5.14 24.86
CA VAL A 433 -16.58 4.53 26.00
C VAL A 433 -15.44 5.43 26.45
N GLN A 434 -14.61 5.93 25.54
CA GLN A 434 -13.49 6.81 25.88
C GLN A 434 -13.94 8.11 26.55
N ILE A 435 -15.01 8.76 26.05
CA ILE A 435 -15.58 9.95 26.69
C ILE A 435 -16.05 9.63 28.11
N LEU A 436 -16.81 8.55 28.28
CA LEU A 436 -17.32 8.13 29.59
C LEU A 436 -16.19 7.75 30.56
N VAL A 437 -15.09 7.19 30.07
CA VAL A 437 -13.90 6.91 30.90
C VAL A 437 -13.22 8.20 31.33
N ILE A 438 -13.05 9.19 30.45
CA ILE A 438 -12.46 10.50 30.80
C ILE A 438 -13.30 11.18 31.88
N LEU A 439 -14.62 11.22 31.68
CA LEU A 439 -15.58 11.86 32.57
C LEU A 439 -15.90 11.07 33.84
N ASP A 440 -15.33 9.86 34.01
CA ASP A 440 -15.59 8.97 35.16
C ASP A 440 -17.07 8.58 35.30
N ARG A 441 -17.71 8.27 34.16
CA ARG A 441 -19.15 7.97 34.02
C ARG A 441 -19.44 6.62 33.35
N LEU A 442 -18.61 5.63 33.65
CA LEU A 442 -18.81 4.25 33.18
C LEU A 442 -20.12 3.61 33.68
N ASP A 443 -20.77 4.19 34.69
CA ASP A 443 -22.09 3.78 35.22
C ASP A 443 -23.20 3.79 34.16
N ILE A 444 -23.01 4.54 33.07
CA ILE A 444 -23.98 4.66 31.97
C ILE A 444 -23.96 3.43 31.05
N ILE A 445 -22.85 2.70 31.01
CA ILE A 445 -22.67 1.60 30.06
C ILE A 445 -23.31 0.33 30.63
N ASP A 446 -24.24 -0.24 29.86
CA ASP A 446 -24.70 -1.61 30.06
C ASP A 446 -23.59 -2.58 29.59
N LYS A 447 -22.67 -2.90 30.50
CA LYS A 447 -21.46 -3.68 30.18
C LYS A 447 -21.78 -5.06 29.63
N GLU A 448 -22.85 -5.71 30.12
CA GLU A 448 -23.23 -7.06 29.69
C GLU A 448 -23.70 -7.07 28.23
N LYS A 449 -24.58 -6.13 27.88
CA LYS A 449 -25.05 -5.99 26.49
C LYS A 449 -23.92 -5.58 25.56
N LEU A 450 -23.09 -4.61 25.97
CA LEU A 450 -21.94 -4.19 25.17
C LEU A 450 -20.96 -5.34 24.92
N CYS A 451 -20.64 -6.15 25.94
CA CYS A 451 -19.81 -7.35 25.77
C CYS A 451 -20.46 -8.35 24.79
N SER A 452 -21.77 -8.53 24.87
CA SER A 452 -22.52 -9.42 23.97
C SER A 452 -22.50 -8.92 22.53
N TYR A 453 -22.64 -7.61 22.30
CA TYR A 453 -22.52 -6.98 20.99
C TYR A 453 -21.11 -7.14 20.41
N ILE A 454 -20.06 -6.83 21.17
CA ILE A 454 -18.68 -6.98 20.69
C ILE A 454 -18.36 -8.45 20.37
N LYS A 455 -18.83 -9.39 21.20
CA LYS A 455 -18.71 -10.83 20.95
C LYS A 455 -19.42 -11.25 19.65
N HIS A 456 -20.61 -10.70 19.39
CA HIS A 456 -21.38 -11.00 18.18
C HIS A 456 -20.64 -10.59 16.89
N LEU A 457 -19.90 -9.49 16.93
CA LEU A 457 -19.16 -8.98 15.78
C LEU A 457 -17.87 -9.74 15.46
N GLN A 458 -17.40 -10.62 16.35
CA GLN A 458 -16.23 -11.45 16.09
C GLN A 458 -16.56 -12.56 15.09
N GLN A 459 -15.78 -12.65 14.02
CA GLN A 459 -15.91 -13.64 12.95
C GLN A 459 -15.18 -14.94 13.27
N GLU A 460 -15.43 -15.99 12.49
CA GLU A 460 -14.83 -17.31 12.69
C GLU A 460 -13.30 -17.33 12.57
N ASP A 461 -12.73 -16.47 11.73
CA ASP A 461 -11.29 -16.30 11.52
C ASP A 461 -10.62 -15.44 12.61
N GLY A 462 -11.41 -14.87 13.53
CA GLY A 462 -10.96 -13.99 14.61
C GLY A 462 -11.06 -12.51 14.32
N SER A 463 -11.33 -12.12 13.06
CA SER A 463 -11.55 -10.72 12.68
C SER A 463 -12.81 -10.15 13.33
N PHE A 464 -12.97 -8.82 13.29
CA PHE A 464 -14.16 -8.13 13.78
C PHE A 464 -14.81 -7.36 12.64
N ALA A 465 -16.13 -7.49 12.52
CA ALA A 465 -16.94 -6.58 11.73
C ALA A 465 -17.18 -5.26 12.47
N GLY A 466 -17.35 -4.16 11.74
CA GLY A 466 -17.64 -2.85 12.34
C GLY A 466 -19.05 -2.75 12.95
N ASP A 467 -19.99 -3.44 12.31
CA ASP A 467 -21.42 -3.57 12.62
C ASP A 467 -21.98 -4.84 11.93
N ASP A 468 -23.31 -4.99 11.93
CA ASP A 468 -24.02 -6.13 11.35
C ASP A 468 -23.91 -6.23 9.80
N TRP A 469 -23.36 -5.21 9.12
CA TRP A 469 -23.20 -5.19 7.66
C TRP A 469 -21.90 -5.85 7.17
N GLY A 470 -21.00 -6.22 8.08
CA GLY A 470 -19.91 -7.16 7.80
C GLY A 470 -18.65 -6.58 7.15
N GLU A 471 -18.41 -5.26 7.22
CA GLU A 471 -17.09 -4.71 6.85
C GLU A 471 -16.02 -5.23 7.80
N ILE A 472 -14.96 -5.85 7.27
CA ILE A 472 -13.81 -6.33 8.05
C ILE A 472 -12.64 -5.36 7.93
N ASP A 473 -12.16 -4.89 9.08
CA ASP A 473 -10.96 -4.05 9.18
C ASP A 473 -10.24 -4.26 10.52
N THR A 474 -8.90 -4.32 10.52
CA THR A 474 -8.06 -4.26 11.73
C THR A 474 -8.40 -3.11 12.68
N ARG A 475 -8.93 -1.98 12.19
CA ARG A 475 -9.47 -0.89 13.02
C ARG A 475 -10.53 -1.39 13.99
N PHE A 476 -11.39 -2.30 13.55
CA PHE A 476 -12.46 -2.87 14.38
C PHE A 476 -11.92 -3.88 15.39
N SER A 477 -10.83 -4.58 15.06
CA SER A 477 -10.11 -5.41 16.04
C SER A 477 -9.55 -4.55 17.19
N PHE A 478 -8.94 -3.41 16.87
CA PHE A 478 -8.51 -2.43 17.87
C PHE A 478 -9.70 -1.88 18.66
N CYS A 479 -10.78 -1.43 18.00
CA CYS A 479 -11.95 -0.89 18.68
C CYS A 479 -12.59 -1.89 19.66
N ALA A 480 -12.75 -3.15 19.25
CA ALA A 480 -13.31 -4.20 20.10
C ALA A 480 -12.47 -4.41 21.37
N VAL A 481 -11.16 -4.60 21.22
CA VAL A 481 -10.26 -4.87 22.35
C VAL A 481 -10.07 -3.63 23.23
N ALA A 482 -9.98 -2.44 22.65
CA ALA A 482 -9.89 -1.20 23.41
C ALA A 482 -11.16 -0.93 24.22
N CYS A 483 -12.36 -1.13 23.65
CA CYS A 483 -13.63 -1.04 24.38
C CYS A 483 -13.65 -1.98 25.57
N LEU A 484 -13.39 -3.27 25.34
CA LEU A 484 -13.42 -4.29 26.39
C LEU A 484 -12.38 -4.02 27.48
N SER A 485 -11.20 -3.56 27.11
CA SER A 485 -10.16 -3.18 28.07
C SER A 485 -10.60 -2.00 28.94
N LEU A 486 -11.09 -0.92 28.31
CA LEU A 486 -11.52 0.31 28.99
C LEU A 486 -12.67 0.11 29.98
N ILE A 487 -13.56 -0.87 29.75
CA ILE A 487 -14.64 -1.22 30.67
C ILE A 487 -14.26 -2.33 31.67
N ASN A 488 -13.02 -2.83 31.62
CA ASN A 488 -12.48 -3.94 32.40
C ASN A 488 -13.21 -5.29 32.18
N CYS A 489 -13.49 -5.62 30.92
CA CYS A 489 -14.17 -6.85 30.48
C CYS A 489 -13.41 -7.62 29.39
N LEU A 490 -12.15 -7.28 29.10
CA LEU A 490 -11.32 -8.02 28.15
C LEU A 490 -10.86 -9.36 28.76
N ASN A 491 -11.49 -10.46 28.35
CA ASN A 491 -11.11 -11.81 28.74
C ASN A 491 -11.62 -12.84 27.72
N SER A 492 -11.11 -14.08 27.83
CA SER A 492 -11.40 -15.18 26.90
C SER A 492 -12.85 -15.69 26.93
N ASP A 493 -13.65 -15.33 27.94
CA ASP A 493 -15.07 -15.69 28.00
C ASP A 493 -15.93 -14.78 27.11
N VAL A 494 -15.45 -13.55 26.88
CA VAL A 494 -16.12 -12.55 26.03
C VAL A 494 -15.73 -12.72 24.57
N ILE A 495 -14.44 -12.72 24.22
CA ILE A 495 -13.95 -12.88 22.84
C ILE A 495 -12.83 -13.92 22.75
N ASN A 496 -12.64 -14.51 21.57
CA ASN A 496 -11.50 -15.36 21.31
C ASN A 496 -10.26 -14.51 20.99
N ILE A 497 -9.46 -14.20 22.02
CA ILE A 497 -8.26 -13.35 21.92
C ILE A 497 -7.19 -13.99 21.02
N GLU A 498 -7.02 -15.31 21.07
CA GLU A 498 -6.01 -16.04 20.29
C GLU A 498 -6.30 -15.95 18.78
N LYS A 499 -7.55 -16.19 18.38
CA LYS A 499 -7.97 -16.03 16.98
C LYS A 499 -7.88 -14.58 16.52
N ALA A 500 -8.33 -13.63 17.34
CA ALA A 500 -8.23 -12.22 17.01
C ALA A 500 -6.77 -11.77 16.83
N THR A 501 -5.86 -12.25 17.69
CA THR A 501 -4.42 -12.00 17.56
C THR A 501 -3.88 -12.62 16.28
N SER A 502 -4.29 -13.86 15.96
CA SER A 502 -3.89 -14.55 14.73
C SER A 502 -4.33 -13.78 13.47
N PHE A 503 -5.55 -13.25 13.46
CA PHE A 503 -6.03 -12.39 12.38
C PHE A 503 -5.20 -11.10 12.24
N VAL A 504 -4.96 -10.37 13.34
CA VAL A 504 -4.15 -9.15 13.32
C VAL A 504 -2.74 -9.44 12.81
N VAL A 505 -2.10 -10.51 13.27
CA VAL A 505 -0.77 -10.93 12.80
C VAL A 505 -0.78 -11.31 11.31
N SER A 506 -1.84 -11.95 10.82
CA SER A 506 -1.98 -12.25 9.38
C SER A 506 -2.12 -11.01 8.48
N CYS A 507 -2.39 -9.84 9.07
CA CYS A 507 -2.42 -8.54 8.37
C CYS A 507 -1.03 -7.87 8.30
N MET A 508 0.00 -8.47 8.91
CA MET A 508 1.38 -7.99 8.84
C MET A 508 1.98 -8.23 7.45
N ASN A 509 2.67 -7.23 6.91
CA ASN A 509 3.24 -7.23 5.57
C ASN A 509 4.76 -7.42 5.59
N PHE A 510 5.33 -7.60 4.39
CA PHE A 510 6.77 -7.75 4.16
C PHE A 510 7.63 -6.60 4.70
N ASP A 511 7.02 -5.44 4.96
CA ASP A 511 7.68 -4.22 5.40
C ASP A 511 7.51 -3.97 6.91
N GLY A 512 7.04 -4.97 7.65
CA GLY A 512 6.76 -4.91 9.09
C GLY A 512 5.46 -4.17 9.44
N GLY A 513 4.86 -3.48 8.47
CA GLY A 513 3.61 -2.74 8.63
C GLY A 513 2.37 -3.63 8.58
N PHE A 514 1.20 -3.02 8.79
CA PHE A 514 -0.09 -3.70 8.81
C PHE A 514 -1.09 -3.04 7.86
N GLY A 515 -1.86 -3.86 7.14
CA GLY A 515 -2.99 -3.45 6.32
C GLY A 515 -4.33 -3.58 7.03
N CYS A 516 -5.43 -3.21 6.36
CA CYS A 516 -6.78 -3.33 6.94
C CYS A 516 -7.28 -4.78 7.03
N MET A 517 -6.73 -5.67 6.19
CA MET A 517 -7.01 -7.10 6.16
C MET A 517 -5.79 -7.83 5.58
N PRO A 518 -5.72 -9.18 5.61
CA PRO A 518 -4.59 -9.92 5.07
C PRO A 518 -4.32 -9.58 3.60
N GLY A 519 -3.06 -9.24 3.29
CA GLY A 519 -2.63 -8.81 1.96
C GLY A 519 -2.93 -7.35 1.59
N ALA A 520 -3.61 -6.57 2.44
CA ALA A 520 -3.78 -5.14 2.23
C ALA A 520 -2.49 -4.37 2.54
N GLU A 521 -2.24 -3.29 1.81
CA GLU A 521 -1.03 -2.47 1.97
C GLU A 521 -0.90 -1.82 3.36
N SER A 522 0.33 -1.76 3.86
CA SER A 522 0.71 -1.06 5.09
C SER A 522 0.31 0.43 5.08
N HIS A 523 -0.32 0.87 6.16
CA HIS A 523 -0.74 2.27 6.34
C HIS A 523 -0.59 2.68 7.80
N SER A 524 -0.12 3.92 8.08
CA SER A 524 0.19 4.37 9.45
C SER A 524 -1.00 4.26 10.40
N GLY A 525 -2.23 4.49 9.92
CA GLY A 525 -3.44 4.34 10.75
C GLY A 525 -3.73 2.89 11.12
N GLN A 526 -3.57 1.95 10.17
CA GLN A 526 -3.75 0.51 10.41
C GLN A 526 -2.64 -0.05 11.29
N ILE A 527 -1.40 0.41 11.09
CA ILE A 527 -0.26 0.10 11.94
C ILE A 527 -0.55 0.52 13.38
N TYR A 528 -1.01 1.76 13.60
CA TYR A 528 -1.39 2.21 14.94
C TYR A 528 -2.42 1.28 15.58
N CYS A 529 -3.50 0.94 14.87
CA CYS A 529 -4.52 0.03 15.38
C CYS A 529 -3.96 -1.35 15.74
N CYS A 530 -3.13 -1.95 14.88
CA CYS A 530 -2.57 -3.28 15.12
C CYS A 530 -1.52 -3.29 16.24
N VAL A 531 -0.64 -2.30 16.28
CA VAL A 531 0.38 -2.15 17.32
C VAL A 531 -0.27 -1.85 18.68
N ALA A 532 -1.26 -0.96 18.72
CA ALA A 532 -2.03 -0.67 19.93
C ALA A 532 -2.83 -1.90 20.38
N TYR A 533 -3.45 -2.64 19.46
CA TYR A 533 -4.09 -3.93 19.76
C TYR A 533 -3.10 -4.89 20.44
N LEU A 534 -1.94 -5.13 19.82
CA LEU A 534 -0.92 -6.05 20.34
C LEU A 534 -0.36 -5.59 21.70
N SER A 535 -0.27 -4.29 21.92
CA SER A 535 0.06 -3.71 23.24
C SER A 535 -0.99 -4.04 24.31
N ILE A 536 -2.29 -3.96 23.98
CA ILE A 536 -3.38 -4.23 24.94
C ILE A 536 -3.42 -5.72 25.30
N VAL A 537 -3.20 -6.62 24.33
CA VAL A 537 -3.21 -8.08 24.57
C VAL A 537 -1.85 -8.63 25.00
N HIS A 538 -0.86 -7.77 25.23
CA HIS A 538 0.51 -8.12 25.63
C HIS A 538 1.20 -9.12 24.66
N LYS A 539 1.21 -8.78 23.37
CA LYS A 539 1.76 -9.57 22.26
C LYS A 539 2.71 -8.79 21.33
N LEU A 540 3.35 -7.72 21.82
CA LEU A 540 4.30 -6.95 21.00
C LEU A 540 5.54 -7.77 20.59
N GLU A 541 5.85 -8.87 21.27
CA GLU A 541 6.93 -9.78 20.88
C GLU A 541 6.73 -10.45 19.52
N LEU A 542 5.53 -10.38 18.95
CA LEU A 542 5.21 -10.89 17.62
C LEU A 542 5.65 -9.95 16.50
N ILE A 543 6.06 -8.72 16.82
CA ILE A 543 6.45 -7.69 15.85
C ILE A 543 7.97 -7.66 15.71
N ASP A 544 8.49 -7.64 14.48
CA ASP A 544 9.86 -7.17 14.23
C ASP A 544 9.89 -5.64 14.37
N THR A 545 10.27 -5.18 15.57
CA THR A 545 10.24 -3.76 15.92
C THR A 545 11.23 -2.93 15.11
N ASN A 546 12.35 -3.52 14.67
CA ASN A 546 13.35 -2.80 13.88
C ASN A 546 12.84 -2.57 12.46
N GLN A 547 12.25 -3.59 11.83
CA GLN A 547 11.69 -3.45 10.49
C GLN A 547 10.52 -2.47 10.47
N LEU A 548 9.57 -2.63 11.40
CA LEU A 548 8.44 -1.70 11.50
C LEU A 548 8.91 -0.29 11.88
N GLY A 549 9.86 -0.19 12.81
CA GLY A 549 10.46 1.08 13.22
C GLY A 549 11.09 1.82 12.04
N TRP A 550 11.75 1.11 11.13
CA TRP A 550 12.33 1.69 9.92
C TRP A 550 11.25 2.22 8.99
N TRP A 551 10.21 1.42 8.71
CA TRP A 551 9.09 1.85 7.88
C TRP A 551 8.44 3.14 8.39
N LEU A 552 8.27 3.22 9.72
CA LEU A 552 7.68 4.34 10.43
C LEU A 552 8.60 5.58 10.44
N CYS A 553 9.89 5.45 10.70
CA CYS A 553 10.79 6.60 10.74
C CYS A 553 10.97 7.24 9.36
N GLU A 554 10.97 6.43 8.30
CA GLU A 554 11.00 6.88 6.90
C GLU A 554 9.75 7.70 6.49
N ARG A 555 8.73 7.78 7.35
CA ARG A 555 7.57 8.67 7.15
C ARG A 555 7.92 10.13 7.33
N GLN A 556 9.04 10.46 7.97
CA GLN A 556 9.43 11.84 8.21
C GLN A 556 9.96 12.49 6.93
N LEU A 557 9.33 13.60 6.55
CA LEU A 557 9.68 14.41 5.39
C LEU A 557 10.62 15.58 5.77
N GLU A 558 11.10 16.34 4.78
CA GLU A 558 12.07 17.41 5.04
C GLU A 558 11.46 18.56 5.85
N SER A 559 10.17 18.83 5.63
CA SER A 559 9.31 19.72 6.43
C SER A 559 9.14 19.28 7.89
N GLY A 560 9.62 18.09 8.26
CA GLY A 560 9.52 17.55 9.60
C GLY A 560 8.24 16.77 9.89
N GLY A 561 7.21 16.93 9.07
CA GLY A 561 5.94 16.21 9.18
C GLY A 561 6.06 14.75 8.76
N LEU A 562 5.12 13.93 9.23
CA LEU A 562 5.06 12.50 8.95
C LEU A 562 3.89 12.21 7.99
N ASN A 563 4.05 11.25 7.08
CA ASN A 563 2.97 10.82 6.18
C ASN A 563 2.48 9.38 6.45
N GLY A 564 1.37 9.02 5.79
CA GLY A 564 0.61 7.80 6.09
C GLY A 564 1.04 6.51 5.38
N LYS A 565 1.93 6.58 4.39
CA LYS A 565 2.33 5.44 3.54
C LYS A 565 3.79 5.52 3.17
N LEU A 566 4.41 4.35 2.97
CA LEU A 566 5.81 4.26 2.57
C LEU A 566 6.07 5.07 1.30
N LYS A 567 7.22 5.74 1.27
CA LYS A 567 7.91 6.11 0.04
C LYS A 567 8.22 4.83 -0.73
N THR A 568 7.32 4.38 -1.60
CA THR A 568 7.75 3.64 -2.78
C THR A 568 8.00 4.67 -3.87
N PRO A 569 9.09 4.57 -4.64
CA PRO A 569 9.26 5.38 -5.84
C PRO A 569 8.08 5.08 -6.77
N VAL A 570 7.07 5.95 -6.78
CA VAL A 570 6.04 5.92 -7.80
C VAL A 570 6.65 6.61 -9.00
N TYR A 571 6.90 5.79 -10.01
CA TYR A 571 7.27 6.26 -11.33
C TYR A 571 6.09 7.00 -11.92
N ASN A 572 6.06 8.29 -11.68
CA ASN A 572 5.32 9.16 -12.54
C ASN A 572 6.10 9.14 -13.88
N ASP A 573 5.53 8.65 -14.99
CA ASP A 573 5.95 9.03 -16.36
C ASP A 573 4.78 9.71 -17.09
N ILE A 574 5.03 10.84 -17.76
CA ILE A 574 4.05 11.52 -18.63
C ILE A 574 4.10 10.78 -19.95
N SER A 575 3.66 9.54 -19.90
CA SER A 575 3.28 8.73 -21.04
C SER A 575 2.39 7.57 -20.57
N SER A 576 2.10 7.51 -19.26
CA SER A 576 1.59 6.29 -18.70
C SER A 576 0.84 6.37 -17.36
N THR A 577 -0.45 6.69 -17.40
CA THR A 577 -1.41 6.41 -16.30
C THR A 577 -1.84 4.94 -16.19
N VAL A 578 -0.97 4.05 -15.69
CA VAL A 578 -1.44 2.84 -14.99
C VAL A 578 -1.48 3.22 -13.54
N TYR A 579 -2.69 3.27 -13.00
CA TYR A 579 -2.87 3.23 -11.56
C TYR A 579 -2.39 1.84 -11.11
N PHE A 580 -1.17 1.76 -10.59
CA PHE A 580 -0.87 0.74 -9.59
C PHE A 580 -1.89 0.97 -8.47
N VAL A 581 -2.83 0.04 -8.28
CA VAL A 581 -3.59 -0.05 -7.02
C VAL A 581 -2.76 -0.91 -6.07
N ILE A 582 -1.56 -0.41 -5.77
CA ILE A 582 -0.96 -0.52 -4.44
C ILE A 582 -1.30 0.85 -3.87
N GLY A 583 -2.16 0.91 -2.85
CA GLY A 583 -2.93 2.10 -2.51
C GLY A 583 -2.11 3.38 -2.27
N ARG A 584 -1.83 4.19 -3.29
CA ARG A 584 -1.32 5.58 -3.16
C ARG A 584 -0.18 5.81 -2.13
N PRO A 585 1.04 5.37 -2.43
CA PRO A 585 2.27 6.05 -2.00
C PRO A 585 2.30 7.50 -2.56
N GLU A 586 3.07 8.43 -1.95
CA GLU A 586 3.12 9.89 -2.23
C GLU A 586 2.05 10.79 -1.54
N LYS A 587 1.69 10.50 -0.29
CA LYS A 587 0.87 11.44 0.51
C LYS A 587 1.72 12.56 1.10
N LEU A 588 1.15 13.77 1.10
CA LEU A 588 1.64 14.93 1.85
C LEU A 588 1.75 14.58 3.35
N PRO A 589 2.64 15.25 4.09
CA PRO A 589 2.66 15.11 5.54
C PRO A 589 1.35 15.63 6.11
N ASP A 590 0.91 15.03 7.21
CA ASP A 590 -0.34 15.37 7.88
C ASP A 590 -0.14 15.29 9.39
N VAL A 591 -0.76 16.20 10.12
CA VAL A 591 -0.79 16.16 11.59
C VAL A 591 -1.38 14.85 12.12
N CYS A 592 -2.40 14.26 11.48
CA CYS A 592 -2.97 13.00 11.96
C CYS A 592 -2.01 11.81 11.80
N TYR A 593 -1.29 11.72 10.67
CA TYR A 593 -0.25 10.71 10.48
C TYR A 593 0.89 10.90 11.47
N SER A 594 1.18 12.15 11.85
CA SER A 594 2.20 12.45 12.84
C SER A 594 1.92 11.81 14.19
N TRP A 595 0.65 11.82 14.63
CA TRP A 595 0.23 11.06 15.81
C TRP A 595 0.35 9.54 15.58
N TRP A 596 -0.27 8.98 14.54
CA TRP A 596 -0.32 7.52 14.36
C TRP A 596 1.08 6.89 14.22
N VAL A 597 1.98 7.55 13.49
CA VAL A 597 3.36 7.09 13.33
C VAL A 597 4.13 7.20 14.64
N LEU A 598 4.06 8.34 15.32
CA LEU A 598 4.79 8.57 16.56
C LEU A 598 4.29 7.68 17.71
N ALA A 599 2.98 7.50 17.84
CA ALA A 599 2.38 6.60 18.81
C ALA A 599 2.84 5.16 18.58
N SER A 600 2.83 4.69 17.33
CA SER A 600 3.35 3.36 16.97
C SER A 600 4.83 3.23 17.34
N LEU A 601 5.67 4.21 16.96
CA LEU A 601 7.10 4.24 17.32
C LEU A 601 7.31 4.24 18.85
N LYS A 602 6.47 4.94 19.60
CA LYS A 602 6.54 4.98 21.06
C LYS A 602 6.20 3.62 21.68
N ILE A 603 5.20 2.91 21.16
CA ILE A 603 4.80 1.59 21.66
C ILE A 603 5.92 0.57 21.45
N ILE A 604 6.59 0.60 20.31
CA ILE A 604 7.67 -0.34 19.95
C ILE A 604 9.08 0.12 20.38
N GLY A 605 9.22 1.17 21.19
CA GLY A 605 10.51 1.62 21.73
C GLY A 605 11.43 2.40 20.77
N HIS A 606 10.93 2.81 19.61
CA HIS A 606 11.71 3.46 18.54
C HIS A 606 11.40 4.95 18.34
N SER A 607 10.74 5.62 19.29
CA SER A 607 10.35 7.04 19.14
C SER A 607 11.49 7.99 18.80
N LYS A 608 12.73 7.70 19.21
CA LYS A 608 13.92 8.51 18.94
C LYS A 608 14.46 8.40 17.50
N TRP A 609 13.90 7.53 16.66
CA TRP A 609 14.34 7.34 15.27
C TRP A 609 13.89 8.45 14.32
N ILE A 610 13.02 9.35 14.78
CA ILE A 610 12.62 10.56 14.05
C ILE A 610 13.15 11.82 14.75
N ASN A 611 13.27 12.90 13.99
CA ASN A 611 13.67 14.20 14.52
C ASN A 611 12.47 14.91 15.19
N HIS A 612 12.39 14.84 16.51
CA HIS A 612 11.32 15.48 17.30
C HIS A 612 11.30 17.01 17.18
N HIS A 613 12.46 17.65 17.01
CA HIS A 613 12.51 19.11 16.86
C HIS A 613 11.82 19.54 15.56
N LYS A 614 12.15 18.90 14.43
CA LYS A 614 11.50 19.17 13.14
C LYS A 614 10.01 18.84 13.18
N LEU A 615 9.63 17.74 13.83
CA LEU A 615 8.22 17.37 13.99
C LEU A 615 7.44 18.42 14.80
N LYS A 616 8.02 18.91 15.90
CA LYS A 616 7.44 20.02 16.69
C LYS A 616 7.19 21.25 15.81
N GLN A 617 8.18 21.65 15.01
CA GLN A 617 8.04 22.80 14.12
C GLN A 617 6.96 22.59 13.05
N PHE A 618 6.86 21.39 12.48
CA PHE A 618 5.79 21.04 11.55
C PHE A 618 4.40 21.18 12.19
N ILE A 619 4.20 20.57 13.37
CA ILE A 619 2.91 20.61 14.07
C ILE A 619 2.53 22.05 14.42
N LEU A 620 3.46 22.83 14.97
CA LEU A 620 3.21 24.24 15.32
C LEU A 620 2.95 25.11 14.09
N ALA A 621 3.52 24.79 12.93
CA ALA A 621 3.19 25.51 11.69
C ALA A 621 1.77 25.24 11.18
N ALA A 622 1.13 24.15 11.63
CA ALA A 622 -0.25 23.80 11.26
C ALA A 622 -1.32 24.45 12.16
N GLN A 623 -0.91 25.28 13.12
CA GLN A 623 -1.83 26.03 13.97
C GLN A 623 -2.42 27.24 13.26
N ASP A 624 -3.70 27.53 13.51
CA ASP A 624 -4.35 28.75 13.03
C ASP A 624 -4.23 29.85 14.08
N ASP A 625 -3.58 30.95 13.70
CA ASP A 625 -3.26 32.05 14.60
C ASP A 625 -4.37 33.11 14.68
N GLU A 626 -5.44 32.98 13.92
CA GLU A 626 -6.63 33.84 13.99
C GLU A 626 -7.69 33.19 14.88
N THR A 627 -8.09 31.97 14.54
CA THR A 627 -9.23 31.24 15.12
C THR A 627 -8.83 30.20 16.16
N GLY A 628 -7.58 29.73 16.15
CA GLY A 628 -7.16 28.59 16.96
C GLY A 628 -7.45 27.24 16.29
N GLY A 629 -7.13 26.16 17.00
CA GLY A 629 -7.11 24.81 16.43
C GLY A 629 -5.90 24.52 15.53
N PHE A 630 -5.82 23.28 15.04
CA PHE A 630 -4.82 22.82 14.06
C PHE A 630 -5.51 22.19 12.86
N ALA A 631 -4.89 22.33 11.70
CA ALA A 631 -5.30 21.67 10.46
C ALA A 631 -4.41 20.45 10.14
N ASP A 632 -4.72 19.74 9.06
CA ASP A 632 -3.86 18.68 8.51
C ASP A 632 -2.49 19.21 8.09
N GLN A 633 -2.45 20.42 7.53
CA GLN A 633 -1.27 21.11 7.03
C GLN A 633 -1.34 22.63 7.32
N PRO A 634 -0.19 23.34 7.37
CA PRO A 634 -0.14 24.80 7.46
C PRO A 634 -1.04 25.49 6.43
N LYS A 635 -1.79 26.49 6.90
CA LYS A 635 -2.75 27.33 6.11
C LYS A 635 -4.03 26.62 5.65
N ASN A 636 -4.22 25.35 6.00
CA ASN A 636 -5.52 24.70 5.82
C ASN A 636 -6.47 25.07 6.97
N VAL A 637 -7.75 24.72 6.82
CA VAL A 637 -8.79 25.03 7.81
C VAL A 637 -8.66 24.08 9.01
N PRO A 638 -8.60 24.59 10.24
CA PRO A 638 -8.47 23.76 11.43
C PRO A 638 -9.75 22.98 11.74
N ASP A 639 -9.60 21.82 12.38
CA ASP A 639 -10.71 21.00 12.88
C ASP A 639 -10.34 20.30 14.20
N PRO A 640 -11.34 19.81 14.99
CA PRO A 640 -11.04 19.16 16.28
C PRO A 640 -10.22 17.86 16.16
N PHE A 641 -10.30 17.16 15.05
CA PHE A 641 -9.59 15.90 14.83
C PHE A 641 -8.08 16.14 14.73
N HIS A 642 -7.67 17.06 13.86
CA HIS A 642 -6.27 17.46 13.74
C HIS A 642 -5.79 18.24 14.96
N THR A 643 -6.66 19.00 15.62
CA THR A 643 -6.34 19.67 16.90
C THR A 643 -5.96 18.67 17.99
N LEU A 644 -6.73 17.59 18.17
CA LEU A 644 -6.35 16.52 19.10
C LEU A 644 -4.99 15.90 18.72
N PHE A 645 -4.80 15.56 17.44
CA PHE A 645 -3.59 14.87 17.01
C PHE A 645 -2.32 15.73 17.01
N ALA A 646 -2.46 17.05 16.86
CA ALA A 646 -1.39 18.00 17.13
C ALA A 646 -1.00 18.00 18.61
N VAL A 647 -1.98 18.17 19.50
CA VAL A 647 -1.73 18.25 20.96
C VAL A 647 -1.15 16.95 21.51
N THR A 648 -1.68 15.80 21.08
CA THR A 648 -1.17 14.49 21.48
C THR A 648 0.22 14.21 20.89
N GLY A 649 0.49 14.61 19.64
CA GLY A 649 1.84 14.55 19.06
C GLY A 649 2.87 15.36 19.84
N LEU A 650 2.51 16.59 20.23
CA LEU A 650 3.34 17.47 21.07
C LEU A 650 3.56 16.92 22.48
N SER A 651 2.51 16.36 23.09
CA SER A 651 2.58 15.66 24.38
C SER A 651 3.58 14.49 24.30
N LEU A 652 3.47 13.66 23.26
CA LEU A 652 4.22 12.41 23.17
C LEU A 652 5.73 12.57 22.93
N ILE A 653 6.14 13.68 22.28
CA ILE A 653 7.56 14.08 22.19
C ILE A 653 8.04 14.91 23.38
N ASN A 654 7.22 15.12 24.41
CA ASN A 654 7.50 15.98 25.56
C ASN A 654 7.90 17.41 25.14
N ALA A 655 7.19 17.99 24.16
CA ALA A 655 7.49 19.32 23.64
C ALA A 655 7.27 20.45 24.67
N TYR A 656 6.47 20.17 25.71
CA TYR A 656 6.04 21.08 26.77
C TYR A 656 5.97 20.34 28.11
N SER A 657 5.97 21.08 29.22
CA SER A 657 5.76 20.53 30.57
C SER A 657 4.31 20.07 30.77
N GLU A 658 4.10 19.18 31.74
CA GLU A 658 2.76 18.68 32.08
C GLU A 658 1.78 19.76 32.54
N SER A 659 2.29 20.90 33.01
CA SER A 659 1.49 22.08 33.34
C SER A 659 0.87 22.78 32.11
N ILE A 660 1.36 22.47 30.90
CA ILE A 660 0.86 23.03 29.63
C ILE A 660 0.09 21.95 28.86
N ILE A 661 0.69 20.78 28.67
CA ILE A 661 0.04 19.64 28.02
C ILE A 661 0.24 18.40 28.89
N LYS A 662 -0.85 17.78 29.36
CA LYS A 662 -0.78 16.53 30.11
C LYS A 662 -0.17 15.42 29.27
N GLN A 663 0.44 14.43 29.93
CA GLN A 663 0.94 13.23 29.24
C GLN A 663 -0.20 12.45 28.59
N VAL A 664 -0.01 12.05 27.34
CA VAL A 664 -0.95 11.20 26.60
C VAL A 664 -0.47 9.75 26.60
N ASN A 665 -1.41 8.82 26.75
CA ASN A 665 -1.18 7.40 26.55
C ASN A 665 -1.12 7.06 25.05
N PRO A 666 -0.04 6.43 24.55
CA PRO A 666 0.12 6.17 23.11
C PRO A 666 -0.80 5.06 22.57
N VAL A 667 -1.45 4.26 23.42
CA VAL A 667 -2.30 3.13 23.00
C VAL A 667 -3.76 3.56 22.89
N TYR A 668 -4.25 4.31 23.88
CA TYR A 668 -5.65 4.73 23.95
C TYR A 668 -5.90 6.16 23.45
N CYS A 669 -4.85 6.94 23.16
CA CYS A 669 -4.96 8.36 22.80
C CYS A 669 -5.76 9.17 23.84
N MET A 670 -5.57 8.87 25.12
CA MET A 670 -6.23 9.50 26.26
C MET A 670 -5.18 9.99 27.26
N PRO A 671 -5.49 10.97 28.14
CA PRO A 671 -4.56 11.39 29.17
C PRO A 671 -4.10 10.21 30.04
N GLN A 672 -2.80 10.11 30.30
CA GLN A 672 -2.20 8.97 31.01
C GLN A 672 -2.81 8.79 32.40
N TYR A 673 -3.09 9.88 33.11
CA TYR A 673 -3.70 9.84 34.45
C TYR A 673 -5.08 9.16 34.46
N VAL A 674 -5.83 9.21 33.35
CA VAL A 674 -7.14 8.55 33.21
C VAL A 674 -6.96 7.04 33.11
N ILE A 675 -5.94 6.58 32.36
CA ILE A 675 -5.60 5.16 32.24
C ILE A 675 -5.10 4.61 33.57
N ASP A 676 -4.27 5.38 34.28
CA ASP A 676 -3.77 5.03 35.61
C ASP A 676 -4.92 4.92 36.63
N ARG A 677 -5.90 5.83 36.58
CA ARG A 677 -7.09 5.83 37.45
C ARG A 677 -7.89 4.54 37.35
N ILE A 678 -8.06 3.99 36.16
CA ILE A 678 -8.83 2.76 35.91
C ILE A 678 -7.98 1.47 36.01
N GLY A 679 -6.66 1.61 36.25
CA GLY A 679 -5.78 0.48 36.55
C GLY A 679 -5.45 -0.44 35.36
N ILE A 680 -5.59 0.04 34.12
CA ILE A 680 -5.28 -0.75 32.92
C ILE A 680 -3.77 -0.81 32.71
N GLN A 681 -3.26 -2.02 32.49
CA GLN A 681 -1.88 -2.27 32.11
C GLN A 681 -1.78 -2.41 30.58
N ILE A 682 -0.70 -1.89 30.00
CA ILE A 682 -0.37 -2.03 28.58
C ILE A 682 1.09 -2.46 28.44
N GLN A 683 1.43 -3.13 27.34
CA GLN A 683 2.82 -3.41 26.99
C GLN A 683 3.43 -2.25 26.21
N LEU A 684 4.60 -1.77 26.62
CA LEU A 684 5.45 -0.85 25.85
C LEU A 684 6.86 -1.45 25.82
N LEU A 685 7.60 -1.24 24.72
CA LEU A 685 8.98 -1.74 24.55
C LEU A 685 10.04 -0.65 24.75
#